data_AF-A0A243SFH9-F1
#
_entry.id   AF-A0A243SFH9-F1
#
_cell.length_a   1.000
_cell.length_b   1.000
_cell.length_c   1.000
_cell.angle_alpha   90.00
_cell.angle_beta   90.00
_cell.angle_gamma   90.00
#
_symmetry.space_group_name_H-M   'P 1'
#
loop_
_entity.id
_entity.type
_entity.pdbx_description
1 polymer ?
#
loop_
_entity_poly.entity_id
_entity_poly.type
_entity_poly.pdbx_seq_one_letter_code
_entity_poly.pdbx_strand_id
1 'polypeptide(L)'
;MNKTLAYKYIDREKSWLAFNARVLQEAGDPSVPLLDRLRFLGIFSNNLDEFFRVRFAAIRRLSLTGITGEKYLGGISAQQLVKDITEIVIEQQSESLRILNIIESELETKNIFIITEADISVEQEIFLKDFFIQKVSPELVTIILNDLAEFPVLKDTSGYLAVKLVMKRDDEVRYAVIEIPKTINRFVVLPSHDEKQYIILLDDVIRHNLNNIFNIFDYESVSAHMIKITRDAQLDIDSDLSKSMIEKISLSVKDRRIGEPVRFIYDQLIEEDTLKFFLDKMKIVSTDSIIPGGRYHNRRDYMDFPNLGRYDLLYETKPPLPIPGLSLEGSMLEKISEKDYLLNAPYQSFSYLTKFLREAALDPKVISIKITLYRLAKNSQIISSLINAAKNGKKVTVQIELQARFDEASNISYAEQMQLEGIELIFGIKGLKVHSKICVIERVENYKIKRYGFISTGNFNESTAKVYTDVTLFTSHQQILKDIMRIFEFFDINYRVHRYKHLIVSPHYTRTKFVKLIDREIIHALAGRKTHIKLKMNSLSDFAMIDKLYEASRAGVKIQLEVRGICSLIPGIPGMSDNIEAISIVDNYLEHSRVYIFGNAGQTEVYISSADFMSRNLDGRVEVTCPIYDQDIKKELIDNFDIGWKGNVKARFHSHKFDNKYRPRNHNPIFRAQLETYRYYEKKLEDATKKENLA
;
A
#
# COMPACT_ATOMS: atom_id res chain seq x y z
N MET A 1 43.47 -18.95 -4.23
CA MET A 1 42.91 -18.40 -2.97
C MET A 1 41.67 -17.58 -3.31
N ASN A 2 40.48 -18.20 -3.28
CA ASN A 2 39.22 -17.48 -3.48
C ASN A 2 38.94 -16.65 -2.23
N LYS A 3 39.15 -15.32 -2.29
CA LYS A 3 38.52 -14.42 -1.32
C LYS A 3 37.02 -14.65 -1.43
N THR A 4 36.40 -15.26 -0.43
CA THR A 4 34.95 -15.32 -0.29
C THR A 4 34.45 -13.89 -0.34
N LEU A 5 33.80 -13.48 -1.44
CA LEU A 5 33.20 -12.16 -1.53
C LEU A 5 32.19 -12.04 -0.39
N ALA A 6 32.42 -11.09 0.52
CA ALA A 6 31.44 -10.76 1.55
C ALA A 6 30.15 -10.31 0.86
N TYR A 7 29.01 -10.86 1.30
CA TYR A 7 27.72 -10.48 0.74
C TYR A 7 27.44 -9.00 0.92
N LYS A 8 26.84 -8.42 -0.11
CA LYS A 8 26.45 -7.00 -0.15
C LYS A 8 24.94 -6.89 -0.24
N TYR A 9 24.42 -5.84 0.39
CA TYR A 9 23.00 -5.56 0.45
C TYR A 9 22.75 -4.07 0.22
N ILE A 10 21.52 -3.78 -0.18
CA ILE A 10 20.96 -2.44 -0.23
C ILE A 10 20.22 -2.18 1.08
N ASP A 11 20.43 -1.00 1.67
CA ASP A 11 19.64 -0.56 2.82
C ASP A 11 18.14 -0.53 2.48
N ARG A 12 17.34 -1.05 3.42
CA ARG A 12 15.90 -1.24 3.26
C ARG A 12 15.15 0.07 3.01
N GLU A 13 15.55 1.15 3.68
CA GLU A 13 14.85 2.42 3.60
C GLU A 13 15.24 3.20 2.34
N LYS A 14 16.52 3.13 1.92
CA LYS A 14 16.94 3.60 0.59
C LYS A 14 16.22 2.86 -0.54
N SER A 15 16.07 1.54 -0.41
CA SER A 15 15.30 0.72 -1.36
C SER A 15 13.82 1.14 -1.41
N TRP A 16 13.23 1.50 -0.26
CA TRP A 16 11.88 2.03 -0.20
C TRP A 16 11.76 3.39 -0.90
N LEU A 17 12.72 4.30 -0.71
CA LEU A 17 12.76 5.58 -1.42
C LEU A 17 12.92 5.40 -2.93
N ALA A 18 13.71 4.41 -3.36
CA ALA A 18 13.81 4.05 -4.78
C ALA A 18 12.48 3.52 -5.33
N PHE A 19 11.71 2.77 -4.54
CA PHE A 19 10.33 2.40 -4.90
C PHE A 19 9.44 3.62 -5.06
N ASN A 20 9.45 4.56 -4.12
CA ASN A 20 8.61 5.75 -4.24
C ASN A 20 9.04 6.64 -5.42
N ALA A 21 10.33 6.67 -5.75
CA ALA A 21 10.81 7.32 -6.99
C ALA A 21 10.25 6.65 -8.26
N ARG A 22 9.96 5.34 -8.27
CA ARG A 22 9.26 4.70 -9.41
C ARG A 22 7.81 5.15 -9.53
N VAL A 23 7.14 5.46 -8.41
CA VAL A 23 5.82 6.09 -8.42
C VAL A 23 5.91 7.51 -9.00
N LEU A 24 6.95 8.26 -8.61
CA LEU A 24 7.20 9.59 -9.18
C LEU A 24 7.50 9.53 -10.69
N GLN A 25 8.21 8.49 -11.16
CA GLN A 25 8.42 8.27 -12.59
C GLN A 25 7.11 8.09 -13.36
N GLU A 26 6.08 7.44 -12.79
CA GLU A 26 4.76 7.36 -13.45
C GLU A 26 4.12 8.74 -13.60
N ALA A 27 4.29 9.64 -12.63
CA ALA A 27 3.84 11.02 -12.77
C ALA A 27 4.63 11.79 -13.85
N GLY A 28 5.91 11.48 -14.05
CA GLY A 28 6.76 12.08 -15.07
C GLY A 28 6.65 11.45 -16.46
N ASP A 29 5.95 10.33 -16.61
CA ASP A 29 5.91 9.54 -17.83
C ASP A 29 4.77 10.03 -18.77
N PRO A 30 5.08 10.55 -19.96
CA PRO A 30 4.07 11.09 -20.88
C PRO A 30 3.16 10.01 -21.50
N SER A 31 3.48 8.72 -21.33
CA SER A 31 2.58 7.62 -21.71
C SER A 31 1.44 7.39 -20.71
N VAL A 32 1.50 8.03 -19.54
CA VAL A 32 0.44 8.02 -18.53
C VAL A 32 -0.54 9.15 -18.82
N PRO A 33 -1.86 8.91 -18.80
CA PRO A 33 -2.86 9.96 -18.99
C PRO A 33 -2.68 11.13 -18.01
N LEU A 34 -2.93 12.36 -18.48
CA LEU A 34 -2.51 13.58 -17.80
C LEU A 34 -3.09 13.72 -16.39
N LEU A 35 -4.37 13.39 -16.19
CA LEU A 35 -4.98 13.46 -14.86
C LEU A 35 -4.51 12.33 -13.93
N ASP A 36 -4.15 11.16 -14.48
CA ASP A 36 -3.53 10.10 -13.66
C ASP A 36 -2.09 10.42 -13.27
N ARG A 37 -1.36 11.24 -14.05
CA ARG A 37 -0.05 11.77 -13.64
C ARG A 37 -0.15 12.63 -12.38
N LEU A 38 -1.20 13.47 -12.26
CA LEU A 38 -1.51 14.21 -11.02
C LEU A 38 -1.80 13.25 -9.86
N ARG A 39 -2.59 12.20 -10.09
CA ARG A 39 -2.88 11.19 -9.07
C ARG A 39 -1.61 10.47 -8.60
N PHE A 40 -0.69 10.15 -9.50
CA PHE A 40 0.61 9.58 -9.12
C PHE A 40 1.47 10.54 -8.28
N LEU A 41 1.44 11.85 -8.56
CA LEU A 41 2.05 12.84 -7.65
C LEU A 41 1.43 12.80 -6.25
N GLY A 42 0.10 12.68 -6.20
CA GLY A 42 -0.62 12.48 -4.95
C GLY A 42 -0.21 11.21 -4.20
N ILE A 43 -0.14 10.08 -4.90
CA ILE A 43 0.31 8.80 -4.33
C ILE A 43 1.75 8.91 -3.82
N PHE A 44 2.66 9.50 -4.60
CA PHE A 44 4.04 9.75 -4.20
C PHE A 44 4.12 10.55 -2.90
N SER A 45 3.36 11.65 -2.80
CA SER A 45 3.30 12.49 -1.61
C SER A 45 2.71 11.74 -0.41
N ASN A 46 1.65 10.97 -0.60
CA ASN A 46 1.00 10.20 0.46
C ASN A 46 1.94 9.11 1.03
N ASN A 47 2.63 8.40 0.14
CA ASN A 47 3.62 7.40 0.53
C ASN A 47 4.76 8.05 1.34
N LEU A 48 5.25 9.22 0.89
CA LEU A 48 6.33 9.93 1.57
C LEU A 48 5.91 10.40 2.96
N ASP A 49 4.67 10.88 3.13
CA ASP A 49 4.11 11.20 4.45
C ASP A 49 4.11 9.99 5.39
N GLU A 50 3.70 8.81 4.90
CA GLU A 50 3.74 7.57 5.69
C GLU A 50 5.18 7.19 6.07
N PHE A 51 6.12 7.33 5.14
CA PHE A 51 7.53 7.04 5.37
C PHE A 51 8.10 7.91 6.49
N PHE A 52 7.83 9.23 6.48
CA PHE A 52 8.28 10.13 7.54
C PHE A 52 7.67 9.77 8.89
N ARG A 53 6.36 9.55 8.92
CA ARG A 53 5.59 9.26 10.14
C ARG A 53 6.02 7.96 10.83
N VAL A 54 6.43 6.94 10.06
CA VAL A 54 6.70 5.60 10.61
C VAL A 54 8.20 5.26 10.58
N ARG A 55 8.81 5.29 9.40
CA ARG A 55 10.15 4.72 9.16
C ARG A 55 11.24 5.70 9.55
N PHE A 56 11.17 6.92 9.03
CA PHE A 56 12.16 7.96 9.34
C PHE A 56 12.15 8.31 10.82
N ALA A 57 10.97 8.44 11.43
CA ALA A 57 10.84 8.71 12.86
C ALA A 57 11.58 7.65 13.71
N ALA A 58 11.46 6.36 13.38
CA ALA A 58 12.17 5.29 14.08
C ALA A 58 13.69 5.38 13.94
N ILE A 59 14.19 5.72 12.75
CA ILE A 59 15.64 5.88 12.51
C ILE A 59 16.16 7.13 13.23
N ARG A 60 15.45 8.25 13.15
CA ARG A 60 15.81 9.49 13.84
C ARG A 60 15.85 9.31 15.36
N ARG A 61 14.89 8.58 15.94
CA ARG A 61 14.97 8.23 17.37
C ARG A 61 16.21 7.41 17.69
N LEU A 62 16.53 6.41 16.86
CA LEU A 62 17.74 5.62 17.03
C LEU A 62 19.01 6.49 16.94
N SER A 63 19.08 7.45 16.02
CA SER A 63 20.24 8.33 15.86
C SER A 63 20.49 9.26 17.06
N LEU A 64 19.45 9.59 17.82
CA LEU A 64 19.57 10.43 19.02
C LEU A 64 20.05 9.68 20.26
N THR A 65 20.05 8.34 20.25
CA THR A 65 20.33 7.51 21.43
C THR A 65 21.81 7.15 21.60
N GLY A 66 22.63 7.38 20.57
CA GLY A 66 24.04 6.96 20.56
C GLY A 66 24.26 5.43 20.49
N ILE A 67 23.19 4.63 20.45
CA ILE A 67 23.28 3.17 20.27
C ILE A 67 23.73 2.87 18.84
N THR A 68 24.81 2.11 18.68
CA THR A 68 25.29 1.64 17.36
C THR A 68 24.32 0.62 16.78
N GLY A 69 23.30 1.08 16.06
CA GLY A 69 22.34 0.26 15.33
C GLY A 69 22.89 -0.36 14.04
N GLU A 70 24.19 -0.22 13.76
CA GLU A 70 24.83 -0.56 12.48
C GLU A 70 24.53 -1.99 12.03
N LYS A 71 24.59 -2.97 12.94
CA LYS A 71 24.26 -4.37 12.62
C LYS A 71 22.83 -4.55 12.08
N TYR A 72 21.88 -3.74 12.55
CA TYR A 72 20.48 -3.80 12.15
C TYR A 72 20.17 -2.90 10.95
N LEU A 73 21.06 -1.96 10.64
CA LEU A 73 21.00 -1.02 9.50
C LEU A 73 21.93 -1.44 8.34
N GLY A 74 22.33 -2.72 8.29
CA GLY A 74 23.17 -3.23 7.20
C GLY A 74 24.58 -2.64 7.16
N GLY A 75 25.11 -2.20 8.31
CA GLY A 75 26.46 -1.64 8.47
C GLY A 75 26.56 -0.12 8.41
N ILE A 76 25.43 0.62 8.36
CA ILE A 76 25.39 2.09 8.31
C ILE A 76 24.95 2.65 9.67
N SER A 77 25.53 3.75 10.12
CA SER A 77 25.10 4.43 11.34
C SER A 77 23.74 5.12 11.15
N ALA A 78 22.94 5.22 12.21
CA ALA A 78 21.63 5.86 12.12
C ALA A 78 21.73 7.33 11.69
N GLN A 79 22.77 8.05 12.14
CA GLN A 79 23.03 9.44 11.72
C GLN A 79 23.32 9.54 10.22
N GLN A 80 24.18 8.66 9.70
CA GLN A 80 24.49 8.64 8.26
C GLN A 80 23.24 8.29 7.45
N LEU A 81 22.43 7.34 7.91
CA LEU A 81 21.21 6.97 7.20
C LEU A 81 20.16 8.09 7.19
N VAL A 82 20.01 8.83 8.30
CA VAL A 82 19.16 10.04 8.33
C VAL A 82 19.63 11.04 7.29
N LYS A 83 20.94 11.32 7.21
CA LYS A 83 21.52 12.22 6.23
C LYS A 83 21.25 11.76 4.79
N ASP A 84 21.56 10.49 4.49
CA ASP A 84 21.36 9.92 3.16
C ASP A 84 19.88 9.97 2.72
N ILE A 85 18.96 9.67 3.65
CA ILE A 85 17.52 9.76 3.39
C ILE A 85 17.12 11.21 3.08
N THR A 86 17.59 12.16 3.88
CA THR A 86 17.28 13.59 3.68
C THR A 86 17.74 14.08 2.32
N GLU A 87 18.98 13.74 1.91
CA GLU A 87 19.52 14.09 0.60
C GLU A 87 18.66 13.53 -0.54
N ILE A 88 18.35 12.22 -0.52
CA ILE A 88 17.49 11.58 -1.52
C ILE A 88 16.10 12.23 -1.57
N VAL A 89 15.52 12.55 -0.42
CA VAL A 89 14.18 13.14 -0.35
C VAL A 89 14.16 14.55 -0.91
N ILE A 90 15.21 15.36 -0.70
CA ILE A 90 15.31 16.70 -1.28
C ILE A 90 15.34 16.62 -2.81
N GLU A 91 16.14 15.72 -3.37
CA GLU A 91 16.20 15.49 -4.82
C GLU A 91 14.83 15.08 -5.38
N GLN A 92 14.17 14.11 -4.73
CA GLN A 92 12.84 13.63 -5.17
C GLN A 92 11.76 14.71 -5.04
N GLN A 93 11.83 15.59 -4.04
CA GLN A 93 10.88 16.71 -3.90
C GLN A 93 11.09 17.77 -4.99
N SER A 94 12.35 18.10 -5.31
CA SER A 94 12.68 18.99 -6.42
C SER A 94 12.16 18.44 -7.75
N GLU A 95 12.39 17.16 -8.01
CA GLU A 95 11.87 16.48 -9.20
C GLU A 95 10.33 16.45 -9.23
N SER A 96 9.67 16.24 -8.08
CA SER A 96 8.21 16.30 -7.98
C SER A 96 7.65 17.68 -8.33
N LEU A 97 8.32 18.76 -7.94
CA LEU A 97 7.93 20.11 -8.34
C LEU A 97 8.13 20.32 -9.84
N ARG A 98 9.26 19.88 -10.40
CA ARG A 98 9.52 19.97 -11.84
C ARG A 98 8.44 19.24 -12.67
N ILE A 99 8.07 18.03 -12.25
CA ILE A 99 7.02 17.24 -12.90
C ILE A 99 5.66 17.92 -12.78
N LEU A 100 5.33 18.49 -11.62
CA LEU A 100 4.08 19.23 -11.41
C LEU A 100 3.96 20.39 -12.40
N ASN A 101 5.00 21.23 -12.51
CA ASN A 101 5.00 22.36 -13.44
C ASN A 101 4.79 21.91 -14.90
N ILE A 102 5.39 20.78 -15.30
CA ILE A 102 5.18 20.21 -16.64
C ILE A 102 3.72 19.79 -16.83
N ILE A 103 3.13 19.12 -15.84
CA ILE A 103 1.72 18.68 -15.89
C ILE A 103 0.79 19.89 -15.96
N GLU A 104 1.04 20.94 -15.18
CA GLU A 104 0.25 22.19 -15.21
C GLU A 104 0.33 22.85 -16.60
N SER A 105 1.53 22.99 -17.17
CA SER A 105 1.68 23.50 -18.55
C SER A 105 0.95 22.63 -19.58
N GLU A 106 1.00 21.30 -19.44
CA GLU A 106 0.26 20.40 -20.34
C GLU A 106 -1.27 20.54 -20.17
N LEU A 107 -1.76 20.76 -18.95
CA LEU A 107 -3.19 20.99 -18.67
C LEU A 107 -3.69 22.26 -19.35
N GLU A 108 -2.91 23.34 -19.35
CA GLU A 108 -3.24 24.59 -20.04
C GLU A 108 -3.46 24.36 -21.54
N THR A 109 -2.62 23.52 -22.18
CA THR A 109 -2.81 23.14 -23.60
C THR A 109 -4.09 22.32 -23.85
N LYS A 110 -4.70 21.78 -22.80
CA LYS A 110 -5.96 21.05 -22.81
C LYS A 110 -7.13 21.87 -22.30
N ASN A 111 -6.96 23.19 -22.21
CA ASN A 111 -7.93 24.17 -21.70
C ASN A 111 -8.31 23.96 -20.22
N ILE A 112 -7.44 23.35 -19.42
CA ILE A 112 -7.64 23.17 -17.97
C ILE A 112 -6.64 24.08 -17.25
N PHE A 113 -7.14 25.00 -16.44
CA PHE A 113 -6.34 26.02 -15.76
C PHE A 113 -6.48 25.87 -14.25
N ILE A 114 -5.36 25.73 -13.56
CA ILE A 114 -5.31 25.84 -12.11
C ILE A 114 -4.91 27.29 -11.80
N ILE A 115 -5.86 28.07 -11.28
CA ILE A 115 -5.71 29.51 -11.08
C ILE A 115 -5.60 29.86 -9.59
N THR A 116 -5.10 31.06 -9.32
CA THR A 116 -4.99 31.62 -7.97
C THR A 116 -6.07 32.67 -7.70
N GLU A 117 -6.13 33.19 -6.48
CA GLU A 117 -7.02 34.30 -6.14
C GLU A 117 -6.75 35.60 -6.91
N ALA A 118 -5.60 35.72 -7.60
CA ALA A 118 -5.26 36.89 -8.40
C ALA A 118 -5.89 36.87 -9.80
N ASP A 119 -6.29 35.68 -10.29
CA ASP A 119 -6.67 35.45 -11.69
C ASP A 119 -8.18 35.17 -11.85
N ILE A 120 -8.97 35.36 -10.79
CA ILE A 120 -10.41 35.09 -10.79
C ILE A 120 -11.19 36.15 -11.57
N SER A 121 -12.22 35.73 -12.31
CA SER A 121 -13.17 36.64 -12.93
C SER A 121 -14.22 37.15 -11.92
N VAL A 122 -14.92 38.24 -12.26
CA VAL A 122 -15.99 38.81 -11.41
C VAL A 122 -17.10 37.78 -11.12
N GLU A 123 -17.43 36.94 -12.10
CA GLU A 123 -18.43 35.89 -11.90
C GLU A 123 -17.92 34.77 -10.98
N GLN A 124 -16.67 34.36 -11.15
CA GLN A 124 -16.03 33.38 -10.30
C GLN A 124 -15.90 33.91 -8.87
N GLU A 125 -15.65 35.20 -8.68
CA GLU A 125 -15.63 35.87 -7.38
C GLU A 125 -17.01 35.77 -6.69
N ILE A 126 -18.10 36.05 -7.41
CA ILE A 126 -19.47 35.91 -6.88
C ILE A 126 -19.73 34.46 -6.45
N PHE A 127 -19.37 33.49 -7.30
CA PHE A 127 -19.49 32.07 -6.98
C PHE A 127 -18.66 31.68 -5.75
N LEU A 128 -17.41 32.12 -5.68
CA LEU A 128 -16.50 31.80 -4.58
C LEU A 128 -16.96 32.40 -3.26
N LYS A 129 -17.53 33.61 -3.29
CA LYS A 129 -18.11 34.24 -2.10
C LYS A 129 -19.28 33.43 -1.55
N ASP A 130 -20.19 33.01 -2.41
CA ASP A 130 -21.34 32.18 -2.02
C ASP A 130 -20.88 30.79 -1.53
N PHE A 131 -20.01 30.14 -2.30
CA PHE A 131 -19.40 28.86 -1.94
C PHE A 131 -18.68 28.93 -0.59
N PHE A 132 -17.92 30.00 -0.35
CA PHE A 132 -17.22 30.23 0.90
C PHE A 132 -18.19 30.36 2.07
N ILE A 133 -19.18 31.25 1.98
CA ILE A 133 -20.13 31.52 3.07
C ILE A 133 -20.96 30.28 3.40
N GLN A 134 -21.48 29.58 2.38
CA GLN A 134 -22.41 28.48 2.59
C GLN A 134 -21.74 27.15 2.93
N LYS A 135 -20.54 26.89 2.39
CA LYS A 135 -19.90 25.57 2.49
C LYS A 135 -18.58 25.59 3.23
N VAL A 136 -17.69 26.54 2.95
CA VAL A 136 -16.34 26.54 3.51
C VAL A 136 -16.32 27.09 4.93
N SER A 137 -16.84 28.31 5.12
CA SER A 137 -16.83 29.04 6.39
C SER A 137 -17.42 28.26 7.57
N PRO A 138 -18.53 27.48 7.43
CA PRO A 138 -19.07 26.70 8.54
C PRO A 138 -18.17 25.55 9.02
N GLU A 139 -17.30 25.05 8.14
CA GLU A 139 -16.38 23.93 8.42
C GLU A 139 -14.97 24.43 8.84
N LEU A 140 -14.69 25.73 8.69
CA LEU A 140 -13.38 26.29 9.00
C LEU A 140 -13.11 26.35 10.49
N VAL A 141 -12.01 25.72 10.90
CA VAL A 141 -11.46 25.86 12.25
C VAL A 141 -10.35 26.90 12.20
N THR A 142 -10.61 28.06 12.81
CA THR A 142 -9.65 29.17 12.94
C THR A 142 -9.27 29.36 14.40
N ILE A 143 -7.98 29.39 14.68
CA ILE A 143 -7.44 29.50 16.06
C ILE A 143 -6.52 30.73 16.14
N ILE A 144 -6.89 31.71 16.97
CA ILE A 144 -6.01 32.84 17.32
C ILE A 144 -4.98 32.36 18.34
N LEU A 145 -3.69 32.59 18.07
CA LEU A 145 -2.60 31.98 18.81
C LEU A 145 -2.07 32.85 19.95
N ASN A 146 -2.17 34.17 19.82
CA ASN A 146 -1.64 35.11 20.82
C ASN A 146 -2.40 35.05 22.16
N ASP A 147 -3.71 34.77 22.11
CA ASP A 147 -4.58 34.78 23.29
C ASP A 147 -4.57 33.44 24.05
N LEU A 148 -3.85 32.44 23.55
CA LEU A 148 -3.80 31.10 24.14
C LEU A 148 -2.67 30.97 25.16
N ALA A 149 -3.00 30.38 26.31
CA ALA A 149 -2.01 30.00 27.32
C ALA A 149 -1.00 28.96 26.78
N GLU A 150 -1.48 28.05 25.91
CA GLU A 150 -0.66 27.02 25.27
C GLU A 150 -0.93 26.94 23.77
N PHE A 151 0.11 26.65 22.99
CA PHE A 151 -0.02 26.49 21.55
C PHE A 151 -0.82 25.22 21.21
N PRO A 152 -1.81 25.27 20.29
CA PRO A 152 -2.67 24.14 20.00
C PRO A 152 -1.91 22.98 19.33
N VAL A 153 -2.33 21.75 19.61
CA VAL A 153 -1.75 20.57 18.97
C VAL A 153 -2.27 20.45 17.54
N LEU A 154 -1.43 20.82 16.57
CA LEU A 154 -1.71 20.65 15.14
C LEU A 154 -1.64 19.17 14.72
N LYS A 155 -2.64 18.72 13.97
CA LYS A 155 -2.84 17.35 13.48
C LYS A 155 -1.98 17.08 12.24
N ASP A 156 -1.27 15.96 12.24
CA ASP A 156 -0.36 15.56 11.15
C ASP A 156 -0.99 15.40 9.77
N THR A 157 -2.29 15.11 9.77
CA THR A 157 -3.01 14.78 8.56
C THR A 157 -3.65 16.00 7.92
N SER A 158 -3.52 17.20 8.48
CA SER A 158 -4.15 18.41 7.94
C SER A 158 -3.10 19.38 7.41
N GLY A 159 -3.46 20.14 6.37
CA GLY A 159 -2.73 21.33 5.97
C GLY A 159 -3.23 22.52 6.78
N TYR A 160 -2.34 23.47 7.06
CA TYR A 160 -2.68 24.66 7.83
C TYR A 160 -2.20 25.91 7.10
N LEU A 161 -2.96 27.00 7.20
CA LEU A 161 -2.49 28.34 6.85
C LEU A 161 -2.06 29.06 8.12
N ALA A 162 -0.77 29.37 8.23
CA ALA A 162 -0.21 30.29 9.21
C ALA A 162 -0.55 31.71 8.80
N VAL A 163 -1.34 32.40 9.61
CA VAL A 163 -1.82 33.75 9.34
C VAL A 163 -1.11 34.75 10.24
N LYS A 164 -0.67 35.87 9.65
CA LYS A 164 -0.15 37.05 10.35
C LYS A 164 -1.11 38.22 10.11
N LEU A 165 -1.56 38.84 11.19
CA LEU A 165 -2.37 40.06 11.22
C LEU A 165 -1.52 41.17 11.84
N VAL A 166 -1.26 42.23 11.08
CA VAL A 166 -0.59 43.44 11.59
C VAL A 166 -1.69 44.42 12.00
N MET A 167 -1.88 44.63 13.30
CA MET A 167 -2.98 45.44 13.83
C MET A 167 -2.76 46.93 13.54
N LYS A 168 -3.83 47.70 13.28
CA LYS A 168 -3.70 49.16 13.02
C LYS A 168 -3.30 49.96 14.25
N ARG A 169 -3.55 49.42 15.43
CA ARG A 169 -3.27 50.07 16.72
C ARG A 169 -2.11 49.34 17.38
N ASP A 170 -1.16 50.12 17.87
CA ASP A 170 -0.07 49.69 18.76
C ASP A 170 1.02 48.79 18.15
N ASP A 171 1.17 48.75 16.81
CA ASP A 171 2.12 47.87 16.08
C ASP A 171 2.02 46.38 16.52
N GLU A 172 0.87 45.97 17.07
CA GLU A 172 0.65 44.61 17.58
C GLU A 172 0.55 43.63 16.41
N VAL A 173 1.28 42.51 16.49
CA VAL A 173 1.15 41.41 15.54
C VAL A 173 0.38 40.26 16.18
N ARG A 174 -0.72 39.85 15.55
CA ARG A 174 -1.50 38.68 15.92
C ARG A 174 -1.28 37.55 14.93
N TYR A 175 -1.02 36.36 15.45
CA TYR A 175 -0.89 35.14 14.69
C TYR A 175 -2.14 34.29 14.85
N ALA A 176 -2.55 33.67 13.76
CA ALA A 176 -3.62 32.70 13.74
C ALA A 176 -3.23 31.48 12.90
N VAL A 177 -3.98 30.41 13.06
CA VAL A 177 -3.88 29.24 12.19
C VAL A 177 -5.27 28.83 11.71
N ILE A 178 -5.38 28.55 10.42
CA ILE A 178 -6.60 28.02 9.79
C ILE A 178 -6.34 26.57 9.39
N GLU A 179 -7.15 25.63 9.89
CA GLU A 179 -7.12 24.23 9.45
C GLU A 179 -7.88 24.09 8.13
N ILE A 180 -7.24 23.52 7.10
CA ILE A 180 -7.92 23.22 5.83
C ILE A 180 -8.87 22.03 6.06
N PRO A 181 -10.19 22.19 5.77
CA PRO A 181 -11.16 21.13 6.05
C PRO A 181 -11.00 19.96 5.08
N LYS A 182 -11.23 18.74 5.57
CA LYS A 182 -11.11 17.50 4.78
C LYS A 182 -12.44 16.99 4.23
N THR A 183 -13.54 17.53 4.73
CA THR A 183 -14.90 17.21 4.30
C THR A 183 -15.20 17.77 2.91
N ILE A 184 -14.45 18.80 2.49
CA ILE A 184 -14.57 19.48 1.20
C ILE A 184 -13.39 19.07 0.31
N ASN A 185 -13.65 18.80 -0.96
CA ASN A 185 -12.57 18.55 -1.92
C ASN A 185 -11.70 19.82 -2.04
N ARG A 186 -10.38 19.64 -1.95
CA ARG A 186 -9.42 20.74 -2.04
C ARG A 186 -9.39 21.40 -3.41
N PHE A 187 -9.83 20.72 -4.46
CA PHE A 187 -9.96 21.30 -5.80
C PHE A 187 -11.38 21.76 -6.04
N VAL A 188 -11.57 23.08 -6.14
CA VAL A 188 -12.86 23.69 -6.42
C VAL A 188 -12.94 23.99 -7.91
N VAL A 189 -13.89 23.35 -8.60
CA VAL A 189 -14.17 23.63 -10.02
C VAL A 189 -15.01 24.90 -10.09
N LEU A 190 -14.52 25.89 -10.83
CA LEU A 190 -15.17 27.18 -11.00
C LEU A 190 -16.14 27.16 -12.18
N PRO A 191 -17.19 27.99 -12.15
CA PRO A 191 -18.05 28.19 -13.31
C PRO A 191 -17.24 28.73 -14.50
N SER A 192 -17.61 28.28 -15.69
CA SER A 192 -17.05 28.74 -16.95
C SER A 192 -18.12 28.82 -18.04
N HIS A 193 -17.99 29.81 -18.92
CA HIS A 193 -18.85 30.01 -20.10
C HIS A 193 -18.16 29.67 -21.42
N ASP A 194 -16.89 29.29 -21.38
CA ASP A 194 -16.10 28.89 -22.54
C ASP A 194 -15.71 27.40 -22.45
N GLU A 195 -14.96 26.91 -23.43
CA GLU A 195 -14.41 25.54 -23.41
C GLU A 195 -13.33 25.34 -22.34
N LYS A 196 -12.96 26.39 -21.58
CA LYS A 196 -11.95 26.31 -20.54
C LYS A 196 -12.56 25.89 -19.22
N GLN A 197 -11.80 25.11 -18.47
CA GLN A 197 -12.16 24.63 -17.16
C GLN A 197 -11.18 25.24 -16.16
N TYR A 198 -11.73 25.97 -15.19
CA TYR A 198 -10.94 26.64 -14.17
C TYR A 198 -11.08 25.90 -12.84
N ILE A 199 -9.95 25.73 -12.16
CA ILE A 199 -9.85 25.07 -10.86
C ILE A 199 -9.08 26.01 -9.96
N ILE A 200 -9.58 26.20 -8.75
CA ILE A 200 -8.87 26.91 -7.68
C ILE A 200 -8.70 25.99 -6.48
N LEU A 201 -7.54 26.07 -5.83
CA LEU A 201 -7.32 25.32 -4.60
C LEU A 201 -8.10 25.97 -3.46
N LEU A 202 -8.64 25.14 -2.57
CA LEU A 202 -9.37 25.59 -1.38
C LEU A 202 -8.51 26.51 -0.50
N ASP A 203 -7.19 26.31 -0.50
CA ASP A 203 -6.20 27.19 0.12
C ASP A 203 -6.36 28.63 -0.36
N ASP A 204 -6.45 28.85 -1.68
CA ASP A 204 -6.58 30.18 -2.27
C ASP A 204 -7.99 30.73 -2.12
N VAL A 205 -9.03 29.88 -2.10
CA VAL A 205 -10.38 30.29 -1.71
C VAL A 205 -10.39 30.87 -0.29
N ILE A 206 -9.66 30.25 0.64
CA ILE A 206 -9.52 30.76 2.01
C ILE A 206 -8.68 32.05 2.02
N ARG A 207 -7.56 32.11 1.29
CA ARG A 207 -6.73 33.33 1.17
C ARG A 207 -7.51 34.53 0.65
N HIS A 208 -8.31 34.32 -0.40
CA HIS A 208 -9.18 35.34 -0.97
C HIS A 208 -10.20 35.88 0.06
N ASN A 209 -10.63 35.03 1.00
CA ASN A 209 -11.64 35.36 2.00
C ASN A 209 -11.07 35.73 3.38
N LEU A 210 -9.77 35.98 3.53
CA LEU A 210 -9.17 36.36 4.83
C LEU A 210 -9.84 37.60 5.44
N ASN A 211 -10.21 38.58 4.60
CA ASN A 211 -10.93 39.77 5.03
C ASN A 211 -12.30 39.43 5.66
N ASN A 212 -12.99 38.42 5.14
CA ASN A 212 -14.27 37.97 5.69
C ASN A 212 -14.08 37.18 6.98
N ILE A 213 -13.01 36.38 7.09
CA ILE A 213 -12.71 35.56 8.27
C ILE A 213 -12.32 36.44 9.47
N PHE A 214 -11.48 37.44 9.24
CA PHE A 214 -10.93 38.29 10.31
C PHE A 214 -11.61 39.66 10.41
N ASN A 215 -12.81 39.83 9.85
CA ASN A 215 -13.53 41.11 9.82
C ASN A 215 -13.80 41.74 11.20
N ILE A 216 -13.74 40.96 12.28
CA ILE A 216 -13.88 41.42 13.65
C ILE A 216 -12.63 42.16 14.18
N PHE A 217 -11.49 42.02 13.52
CA PHE A 217 -10.22 42.64 13.90
C PHE A 217 -9.95 43.88 13.04
N ASP A 218 -9.43 44.94 13.65
CA ASP A 218 -8.98 46.13 12.92
C ASP A 218 -7.46 46.05 12.64
N TYR A 219 -7.11 45.51 11.48
CA TYR A 219 -5.73 45.30 11.04
C TYR A 219 -5.39 46.09 9.77
N GLU A 220 -4.11 46.41 9.61
CA GLU A 220 -3.53 47.06 8.44
C GLU A 220 -3.30 46.07 7.30
N SER A 221 -2.72 44.91 7.61
CA SER A 221 -2.44 43.87 6.62
C SER A 221 -2.64 42.46 7.18
N VAL A 222 -3.04 41.55 6.30
CA VAL A 222 -3.14 40.10 6.58
C VAL A 222 -2.34 39.32 5.55
N SER A 223 -1.56 38.35 6.00
CA SER A 223 -0.86 37.38 5.13
C SER A 223 -1.10 35.95 5.60
N ALA A 224 -1.06 34.99 4.68
CA ALA A 224 -1.34 33.59 4.98
C ALA A 224 -0.45 32.63 4.18
N HIS A 225 0.36 31.86 4.91
CA HIS A 225 1.36 30.95 4.35
C HIS A 225 1.10 29.52 4.78
N MET A 226 1.25 28.57 3.86
CA MET A 226 0.95 27.19 4.19
C MET A 226 2.05 26.57 5.05
N ILE A 227 1.65 25.93 6.15
CA ILE A 227 2.51 25.08 6.97
C ILE A 227 1.92 23.68 7.06
N LYS A 228 2.78 22.67 7.18
CA LYS A 228 2.40 21.28 7.40
C LYS A 228 3.35 20.64 8.39
N ILE A 229 2.78 19.93 9.34
CA ILE A 229 3.55 19.17 10.33
C ILE A 229 3.30 17.70 10.10
N THR A 230 4.35 16.91 10.30
CA THR A 230 4.27 15.46 10.41
C THR A 230 4.92 15.09 11.72
N ARG A 231 4.15 14.54 12.64
CA ARG A 231 4.65 13.95 13.89
C ARG A 231 4.86 12.47 13.70
N ASP A 232 5.61 11.94 14.65
CA ASP A 232 5.80 10.52 14.82
C ASP A 232 4.45 9.83 15.08
N ALA A 233 4.16 8.74 14.37
CA ALA A 233 3.02 7.92 14.74
C ALA A 233 3.25 7.39 16.15
N GLN A 234 2.20 7.39 16.98
CA GLN A 234 2.21 6.62 18.22
C GLN A 234 2.63 5.19 17.87
N LEU A 235 3.86 4.83 18.22
CA LEU A 235 4.21 3.43 18.35
C LEU A 235 3.56 3.01 19.65
N ASP A 236 2.37 2.43 19.58
CA ASP A 236 1.78 1.78 20.74
C ASP A 236 2.83 0.84 21.34
N ILE A 237 2.98 0.91 22.66
CA ILE A 237 3.86 0.03 23.45
C ILE A 237 3.20 -1.35 23.47
N ASP A 238 3.14 -1.96 22.30
CA ASP A 238 2.64 -3.30 22.14
C ASP A 238 3.79 -4.27 22.05
N SER A 239 3.59 -5.41 22.70
CA SER A 239 4.49 -6.57 22.76
C SER A 239 4.63 -7.31 21.43
N ASP A 240 4.45 -6.58 20.32
CA ASP A 240 4.49 -7.08 18.95
C ASP A 240 5.91 -7.55 18.61
N LEU A 241 6.09 -8.87 18.55
CA LEU A 241 7.35 -9.50 18.18
C LEU A 241 7.73 -9.19 16.72
N SER A 242 6.78 -8.73 15.90
CA SER A 242 6.96 -8.40 14.48
C SER A 242 7.58 -7.02 14.21
N LYS A 243 7.70 -6.17 15.25
CA LYS A 243 8.42 -4.90 15.15
C LYS A 243 9.87 -5.14 14.75
N SER A 244 10.39 -4.31 13.85
CA SER A 244 11.82 -4.37 13.52
C SER A 244 12.65 -4.17 14.78
N MET A 245 13.86 -4.72 14.83
CA MET A 245 14.72 -4.51 16.00
C MET A 245 14.96 -3.02 16.25
N ILE A 246 15.04 -2.21 15.19
CA ILE A 246 15.16 -0.74 15.26
C ILE A 246 13.94 -0.14 15.97
N GLU A 247 12.73 -0.55 15.62
CA GLU A 247 11.50 -0.11 16.30
C GLU A 247 11.50 -0.51 17.78
N LYS A 248 11.95 -1.73 18.12
CA LYS A 248 12.03 -2.20 19.51
C LYS A 248 13.09 -1.46 20.33
N ILE A 249 14.28 -1.25 19.77
CA ILE A 249 15.35 -0.48 20.41
C ILE A 249 14.87 0.95 20.63
N SER A 250 14.29 1.55 19.59
CA SER A 250 13.72 2.89 19.66
C SER A 250 12.64 3.03 20.74
N LEU A 251 11.81 2.01 20.96
CA LEU A 251 10.78 1.98 22.01
C LEU A 251 11.33 1.83 23.43
N SER A 252 12.49 1.18 23.59
CA SER A 252 13.07 0.90 24.92
C SER A 252 13.76 2.11 25.57
N VAL A 253 13.90 3.20 24.83
CA VAL A 253 14.50 4.46 25.29
C VAL A 253 13.47 5.19 26.15
N LYS A 254 13.65 5.12 27.46
CA LYS A 254 12.71 5.60 28.49
C LYS A 254 12.49 7.13 28.50
N ASP A 255 13.34 7.91 27.85
CA ASP A 255 13.28 9.38 27.88
C ASP A 255 12.56 9.99 26.67
N ARG A 256 11.24 10.13 26.84
CA ARG A 256 10.37 11.27 26.44
C ARG A 256 9.77 11.42 25.02
N ARG A 257 8.58 12.06 25.10
CA ARG A 257 7.72 12.84 24.16
C ARG A 257 7.09 12.11 22.96
N ILE A 258 5.97 11.44 23.24
CA ILE A 258 4.97 11.04 22.25
C ILE A 258 4.53 12.28 21.43
N GLY A 259 4.58 12.18 20.10
CA GLY A 259 4.08 13.21 19.19
C GLY A 259 5.04 14.36 18.87
N GLU A 260 6.36 14.19 19.02
CA GLU A 260 7.33 15.20 18.55
C GLU A 260 7.22 15.43 17.03
N PRO A 261 7.34 16.69 16.56
CA PRO A 261 7.44 17.00 15.14
C PRO A 261 8.65 16.31 14.51
N VAL A 262 8.36 15.42 13.55
CA VAL A 262 9.38 14.71 12.76
C VAL A 262 9.78 15.54 11.55
N ARG A 263 8.81 16.27 10.98
CA ARG A 263 8.98 17.12 9.82
C ARG A 263 8.04 18.33 9.90
N PHE A 264 8.56 19.50 9.57
CA PHE A 264 7.85 20.77 9.45
C PHE A 264 8.13 21.31 8.05
N ILE A 265 7.09 21.42 7.24
CA ILE A 265 7.16 21.96 5.89
C ILE A 265 6.47 23.32 5.89
N TYR A 266 7.09 24.31 5.27
CA TYR A 266 6.54 25.65 5.21
C TYR A 266 6.72 26.26 3.83
N ASP A 267 5.83 27.20 3.48
CA ASP A 267 5.95 28.04 2.30
C ASP A 267 7.16 28.97 2.42
N GLN A 268 8.10 28.87 1.46
CA GLN A 268 9.32 29.68 1.42
C GLN A 268 9.11 31.19 1.44
N LEU A 269 7.91 31.66 1.07
CA LEU A 269 7.55 33.07 1.10
C LEU A 269 7.11 33.57 2.49
N ILE A 270 7.01 32.69 3.49
CA ILE A 270 6.68 33.09 4.87
C ILE A 270 7.76 34.03 5.42
N GLU A 271 7.33 35.10 6.10
CA GLU A 271 8.26 36.02 6.75
C GLU A 271 9.03 35.35 7.91
N GLU A 272 10.29 35.72 8.10
CA GLU A 272 11.19 35.08 9.08
C GLU A 272 10.66 35.17 10.52
N ASP A 273 10.03 36.28 10.88
CA ASP A 273 9.46 36.51 12.21
C ASP A 273 8.27 35.57 12.48
N THR A 274 7.43 35.37 11.48
CA THR A 274 6.28 34.47 11.50
C THR A 274 6.75 33.03 11.60
N LEU A 275 7.70 32.63 10.77
CA LEU A 275 8.31 31.29 10.84
C LEU A 275 8.90 31.04 12.23
N LYS A 276 9.67 31.99 12.75
CA LYS A 276 10.28 31.90 14.07
C LYS A 276 9.23 31.74 15.17
N PHE A 277 8.13 32.50 15.11
CA PHE A 277 7.02 32.35 16.07
C PHE A 277 6.48 30.92 16.10
N PHE A 278 6.21 30.31 14.93
CA PHE A 278 5.71 28.93 14.87
C PHE A 278 6.76 27.92 15.34
N LEU A 279 8.03 28.06 14.93
CA LEU A 279 9.10 27.14 15.35
C LEU A 279 9.32 27.18 16.87
N ASP A 280 9.35 28.37 17.47
CA ASP A 280 9.56 28.57 18.90
C ASP A 280 8.38 28.02 19.71
N LYS A 281 7.14 28.37 19.34
CA LYS A 281 5.94 27.91 20.04
C LYS A 281 5.74 26.40 19.93
N MET A 282 6.11 25.81 18.79
CA MET A 282 6.06 24.36 18.57
C MET A 282 7.27 23.61 19.12
N LYS A 283 8.29 24.31 19.64
CA LYS A 283 9.54 23.74 20.18
C LYS A 283 10.28 22.88 19.14
N ILE A 284 10.33 23.34 17.89
CA ILE A 284 11.03 22.66 16.80
C ILE A 284 12.46 23.19 16.75
N VAL A 285 13.41 22.38 17.24
CA VAL A 285 14.82 22.79 17.43
C VAL A 285 15.74 22.28 16.30
N SER A 286 15.33 21.25 15.56
CA SER A 286 16.20 20.56 14.57
C SER A 286 16.04 21.13 13.16
N THR A 287 17.15 21.55 12.55
CA THR A 287 17.23 22.00 11.15
C THR A 287 16.88 20.88 10.16
N ASP A 288 17.28 19.64 10.45
CA ASP A 288 17.09 18.49 9.55
C ASP A 288 15.61 18.12 9.37
N SER A 289 14.73 18.72 10.16
CA SER A 289 13.29 18.49 10.16
C SER A 289 12.50 19.69 9.64
N ILE A 290 13.15 20.79 9.26
CA ILE A 290 12.53 22.00 8.73
C ILE A 290 12.81 22.06 7.24
N ILE A 291 11.77 21.88 6.41
CA ILE A 291 11.90 21.77 4.96
C ILE A 291 11.18 22.95 4.31
N PRO A 292 11.91 23.87 3.64
CA PRO A 292 11.30 24.90 2.83
C PRO A 292 10.65 24.29 1.60
N GLY A 293 9.42 24.69 1.26
CA GLY A 293 8.78 24.27 0.01
C GLY A 293 7.91 25.37 -0.60
N GLY A 294 7.14 25.01 -1.63
CA GLY A 294 6.32 25.98 -2.37
C GLY A 294 5.06 26.44 -1.62
N ARG A 295 4.28 27.27 -2.30
CA ARG A 295 2.98 27.83 -1.82
C ARG A 295 1.97 26.77 -1.38
N TYR A 296 1.98 25.61 -2.04
CA TYR A 296 1.08 24.49 -1.76
C TYR A 296 1.84 23.25 -1.26
N HIS A 297 1.47 22.81 -0.07
CA HIS A 297 1.86 21.54 0.55
C HIS A 297 0.71 20.54 0.51
N ASN A 298 0.92 19.37 1.11
CA ASN A 298 -0.09 18.31 1.18
C ASN A 298 -0.57 17.82 -0.20
N ARG A 299 0.36 17.59 -1.12
CA ARG A 299 0.04 17.15 -2.50
C ARG A 299 -0.67 15.80 -2.57
N ARG A 300 -0.75 15.04 -1.48
CA ARG A 300 -1.55 13.81 -1.42
C ARG A 300 -2.99 14.02 -1.92
N ASP A 301 -3.55 15.22 -1.73
CA ASP A 301 -4.95 15.50 -2.11
C ASP A 301 -5.14 15.41 -3.63
N TYR A 302 -4.06 15.50 -4.43
CA TYR A 302 -4.08 15.29 -5.89
C TYR A 302 -4.59 13.91 -6.30
N MET A 303 -4.61 12.92 -5.39
CA MET A 303 -5.29 11.64 -5.63
C MET A 303 -6.79 11.82 -5.92
N ASP A 304 -7.40 12.83 -5.31
CA ASP A 304 -8.82 13.17 -5.43
C ASP A 304 -9.08 14.33 -6.43
N PHE A 305 -8.10 14.61 -7.31
CA PHE A 305 -8.27 15.60 -8.37
C PHE A 305 -9.48 15.25 -9.25
N PRO A 306 -10.39 16.21 -9.52
CA PRO A 306 -11.63 15.95 -10.24
C PRO A 306 -11.35 15.46 -11.67
N ASN A 307 -12.23 14.59 -12.19
CA ASN A 307 -12.09 14.10 -13.56
C ASN A 307 -12.47 15.16 -14.62
N LEU A 308 -13.17 16.23 -14.22
CA LEU A 308 -13.63 17.33 -15.08
C LEU A 308 -14.48 16.88 -16.29
N GLY A 309 -15.03 15.66 -16.26
CA GLY A 309 -15.66 15.03 -17.43
C GLY A 309 -14.69 14.60 -18.56
N ARG A 310 -13.37 14.75 -18.36
CA ARG A 310 -12.31 14.46 -19.34
C ARG A 310 -11.76 13.05 -19.22
N TYR A 311 -12.60 12.06 -19.57
CA TYR A 311 -12.22 10.65 -19.55
C TYR A 311 -11.09 10.29 -20.52
N ASP A 312 -10.84 11.13 -21.54
CA ASP A 312 -9.69 11.04 -22.45
C ASP A 312 -8.35 11.29 -21.77
N LEU A 313 -8.35 11.96 -20.60
CA LEU A 313 -7.16 12.26 -19.81
C LEU A 313 -6.96 11.28 -18.64
N LEU A 314 -7.73 10.18 -18.64
CA LEU A 314 -7.71 9.12 -17.63
C LEU A 314 -7.43 7.76 -18.25
N TYR A 315 -6.97 6.82 -17.44
CA TYR A 315 -6.88 5.42 -17.81
C TYR A 315 -8.26 4.87 -18.13
N GLU A 316 -8.35 4.17 -19.26
CA GLU A 316 -9.53 3.40 -19.61
C GLU A 316 -9.76 2.31 -18.56
N THR A 317 -10.94 2.35 -17.92
CA THR A 317 -11.30 1.33 -16.94
C THR A 317 -11.88 0.13 -17.66
N LYS A 318 -11.12 -0.98 -17.65
CA LYS A 318 -11.61 -2.25 -18.21
C LYS A 318 -12.55 -2.96 -17.23
N PRO A 319 -13.69 -3.49 -17.69
CA PRO A 319 -14.60 -4.24 -16.83
C PRO A 319 -13.95 -5.56 -16.38
N PRO A 320 -14.09 -5.97 -15.11
CA PRO A 320 -13.62 -7.26 -14.65
C PRO A 320 -14.31 -8.42 -15.39
N LEU A 321 -13.53 -9.42 -15.79
CA LEU A 321 -13.99 -10.57 -16.56
C LEU A 321 -14.58 -11.67 -15.66
N PRO A 322 -15.49 -12.52 -16.19
CA PRO A 322 -15.92 -13.73 -15.50
C PRO A 322 -14.82 -14.80 -15.47
N ILE A 323 -14.97 -15.80 -14.58
CA ILE A 323 -14.08 -16.96 -14.49
C ILE A 323 -14.68 -18.11 -15.32
N PRO A 324 -13.99 -18.62 -16.37
CA PRO A 324 -14.50 -19.71 -17.18
C PRO A 324 -14.87 -20.96 -16.35
N GLY A 325 -16.06 -21.50 -16.58
CA GLY A 325 -16.61 -22.66 -15.85
C GLY A 325 -17.14 -22.38 -14.44
N LEU A 326 -17.02 -21.14 -13.95
CA LEU A 326 -17.56 -20.71 -12.65
C LEU A 326 -18.56 -19.59 -12.85
N SER A 327 -19.86 -19.92 -12.75
CA SER A 327 -20.93 -18.94 -12.87
C SER A 327 -21.21 -18.26 -11.53
N LEU A 328 -21.64 -16.99 -11.58
CA LEU A 328 -22.25 -16.30 -10.43
C LEU A 328 -23.71 -16.75 -10.21
N GLU A 329 -24.29 -17.45 -11.17
CA GLU A 329 -25.60 -18.09 -11.12
C GLU A 329 -25.46 -19.55 -10.69
N GLY A 330 -26.46 -20.08 -9.99
CA GLY A 330 -26.43 -21.45 -9.45
C GLY A 330 -25.51 -21.64 -8.24
N SER A 331 -25.09 -22.89 -8.02
CA SER A 331 -24.23 -23.27 -6.88
C SER A 331 -22.75 -23.22 -7.25
N MET A 332 -22.04 -22.29 -6.61
CA MET A 332 -20.59 -22.16 -6.70
C MET A 332 -19.90 -23.30 -5.93
N LEU A 333 -20.48 -23.75 -4.80
CA LEU A 333 -19.92 -24.83 -4.01
C LEU A 333 -19.90 -26.17 -4.76
N GLU A 334 -20.94 -26.45 -5.55
CA GLU A 334 -20.99 -27.64 -6.42
C GLU A 334 -19.87 -27.61 -7.46
N LYS A 335 -19.64 -26.46 -8.11
CA LYS A 335 -18.52 -26.31 -9.07
C LYS A 335 -17.16 -26.47 -8.41
N ILE A 336 -16.95 -25.87 -7.23
CA ILE A 336 -15.71 -26.03 -6.45
C ILE A 336 -15.51 -27.49 -5.97
N SER A 337 -16.59 -28.27 -5.85
CA SER A 337 -16.50 -29.69 -5.50
C SER A 337 -15.89 -30.55 -6.61
N GLU A 338 -16.01 -30.11 -7.87
CA GLU A 338 -15.50 -30.81 -9.05
C GLU A 338 -14.03 -30.48 -9.32
N LYS A 339 -13.64 -29.21 -9.18
CA LYS A 339 -12.26 -28.74 -9.37
C LYS A 339 -11.98 -27.42 -8.65
N ASP A 340 -10.70 -27.08 -8.54
CA ASP A 340 -10.27 -25.79 -8.00
C ASP A 340 -10.47 -24.66 -9.03
N TYR A 341 -10.64 -23.43 -8.54
CA TYR A 341 -10.72 -22.23 -9.37
C TYR A 341 -9.81 -21.13 -8.85
N LEU A 342 -9.22 -20.36 -9.77
CA LEU A 342 -8.40 -19.18 -9.44
C LEU A 342 -9.14 -17.91 -9.88
N LEU A 343 -9.19 -16.94 -8.98
CA LEU A 343 -9.59 -15.57 -9.24
C LEU A 343 -8.35 -14.68 -9.23
N ASN A 344 -8.18 -13.84 -10.26
CA ASN A 344 -7.13 -12.82 -10.31
C ASN A 344 -7.77 -11.42 -10.40
N ALA A 345 -7.93 -10.75 -9.26
CA ALA A 345 -8.41 -9.37 -9.21
C ALA A 345 -7.26 -8.42 -9.63
N PRO A 346 -7.54 -7.25 -10.26
CA PRO A 346 -8.85 -6.75 -10.67
C PRO A 346 -9.31 -7.27 -12.05
N TYR A 347 -8.50 -8.11 -12.71
CA TYR A 347 -8.79 -8.62 -14.07
C TYR A 347 -10.08 -9.44 -14.11
N GLN A 348 -10.39 -10.13 -13.03
CA GLN A 348 -11.61 -10.90 -12.84
C GLN A 348 -12.43 -10.36 -11.67
N SER A 349 -13.75 -10.56 -11.74
CA SER A 349 -14.67 -9.94 -10.78
C SER A 349 -14.47 -10.42 -9.35
N PHE A 350 -14.31 -9.50 -8.41
CA PHE A 350 -14.27 -9.81 -6.97
C PHE A 350 -15.60 -10.38 -6.43
N SER A 351 -16.69 -10.27 -7.19
CA SER A 351 -18.03 -10.75 -6.80
C SER A 351 -18.11 -12.26 -6.55
N TYR A 352 -17.18 -13.06 -7.07
CA TYR A 352 -17.13 -14.49 -6.77
C TYR A 352 -16.87 -14.78 -5.28
N LEU A 353 -16.04 -13.95 -4.63
CA LEU A 353 -15.77 -14.10 -3.19
C LEU A 353 -17.03 -13.78 -2.36
N THR A 354 -17.74 -12.72 -2.70
CA THR A 354 -19.00 -12.37 -2.03
C THR A 354 -20.10 -13.39 -2.32
N LYS A 355 -20.19 -13.91 -3.55
CA LYS A 355 -21.11 -15.02 -3.92
C LYS A 355 -20.83 -16.28 -3.10
N PHE A 356 -19.57 -16.67 -2.93
CA PHE A 356 -19.17 -17.83 -2.12
C PHE A 356 -19.72 -17.71 -0.69
N LEU A 357 -19.48 -16.57 -0.04
CA LEU A 357 -19.93 -16.33 1.34
C LEU A 357 -21.45 -16.22 1.43
N ARG A 358 -22.10 -15.57 0.46
CA ARG A 358 -23.56 -15.44 0.41
C ARG A 358 -24.24 -16.79 0.24
N GLU A 359 -23.70 -17.66 -0.61
CA GLU A 359 -24.18 -19.03 -0.77
C GLU A 359 -23.98 -19.83 0.52
N ALA A 360 -22.80 -19.75 1.14
CA ALA A 360 -22.53 -20.41 2.42
C ALA A 360 -23.43 -19.91 3.55
N ALA A 361 -23.82 -18.63 3.54
CA ALA A 361 -24.73 -18.05 4.52
C ALA A 361 -26.16 -18.60 4.43
N LEU A 362 -26.61 -18.94 3.21
CA LEU A 362 -27.97 -19.40 2.93
C LEU A 362 -28.11 -20.93 2.89
N ASP A 363 -27.07 -21.67 2.48
CA ASP A 363 -27.15 -23.12 2.33
C ASP A 363 -27.46 -23.80 3.68
N PRO A 364 -28.59 -24.52 3.82
CA PRO A 364 -28.97 -25.20 5.06
C PRO A 364 -28.01 -26.33 5.44
N LYS A 365 -27.20 -26.84 4.50
CA LYS A 365 -26.21 -27.89 4.76
C LYS A 365 -24.93 -27.33 5.37
N VAL A 366 -24.69 -26.03 5.31
CA VAL A 366 -23.50 -25.40 5.91
C VAL A 366 -23.73 -25.21 7.41
N ILE A 367 -22.81 -25.76 8.20
CA ILE A 367 -22.90 -25.75 9.68
C ILE A 367 -21.95 -24.73 10.32
N SER A 368 -20.81 -24.44 9.68
CA SER A 368 -19.82 -23.49 10.21
C SER A 368 -19.10 -22.71 9.12
N ILE A 369 -18.70 -21.48 9.46
CA ILE A 369 -17.88 -20.58 8.62
C ILE A 369 -16.77 -20.02 9.50
N LYS A 370 -15.52 -20.13 9.05
CA LYS A 370 -14.35 -19.54 9.71
C LYS A 370 -13.57 -18.68 8.73
N ILE A 371 -13.33 -17.41 9.05
CA ILE A 371 -12.67 -16.45 8.15
C ILE A 371 -11.75 -15.48 8.90
N THR A 372 -10.66 -15.05 8.26
CA THR A 372 -9.73 -14.01 8.75
C THR A 372 -10.00 -12.66 8.08
N LEU A 373 -10.16 -11.58 8.84
CA LEU A 373 -10.41 -10.23 8.37
C LEU A 373 -9.31 -9.29 8.87
N TYR A 374 -8.59 -8.67 7.93
CA TYR A 374 -7.49 -7.73 8.26
C TYR A 374 -7.92 -6.26 8.12
N ARG A 375 -8.56 -5.92 6.99
CA ARG A 375 -9.06 -4.56 6.68
C ARG A 375 -10.39 -4.69 5.97
N LEU A 376 -11.36 -3.88 6.39
CA LEU A 376 -12.72 -3.91 5.88
C LEU A 376 -13.05 -2.62 5.13
N ALA A 377 -13.84 -2.72 4.07
CA ALA A 377 -14.43 -1.54 3.45
C ALA A 377 -15.52 -0.96 4.35
N LYS A 378 -15.75 0.36 4.29
CA LYS A 378 -16.77 1.06 5.10
C LYS A 378 -18.19 0.49 4.98
N ASN A 379 -18.49 -0.20 3.86
CA ASN A 379 -19.76 -0.88 3.58
C ASN A 379 -19.47 -2.29 3.05
N SER A 380 -18.93 -3.18 3.88
CA SER A 380 -18.48 -4.51 3.44
C SER A 380 -19.63 -5.51 3.28
N GLN A 381 -19.80 -6.06 2.07
CA GLN A 381 -20.79 -7.12 1.80
C GLN A 381 -20.42 -8.46 2.45
N ILE A 382 -19.13 -8.63 2.73
CA ILE A 382 -18.61 -9.79 3.45
C ILE A 382 -19.19 -9.82 4.86
N ILE A 383 -19.14 -8.70 5.59
CA ILE A 383 -19.70 -8.60 6.94
C ILE A 383 -21.20 -8.88 6.91
N SER A 384 -21.94 -8.29 5.97
CA SER A 384 -23.38 -8.56 5.82
C SER A 384 -23.67 -10.05 5.58
N SER A 385 -22.83 -10.73 4.80
CA SER A 385 -22.98 -12.17 4.52
C SER A 385 -22.70 -13.03 5.77
N LEU A 386 -21.69 -12.66 6.57
CA LEU A 386 -21.36 -13.35 7.81
C LEU A 386 -22.45 -13.17 8.88
N ILE A 387 -22.99 -11.96 9.02
CA ILE A 387 -24.14 -11.67 9.90
C ILE A 387 -25.36 -12.50 9.46
N ASN A 388 -25.65 -12.55 8.16
CA ASN A 388 -26.74 -13.37 7.64
C ASN A 388 -26.53 -14.86 7.95
N ALA A 389 -25.29 -15.37 7.83
CA ALA A 389 -24.98 -16.75 8.18
C ALA A 389 -25.27 -17.05 9.66
N ALA A 390 -24.87 -16.16 10.57
CA ALA A 390 -25.14 -16.30 12.00
C ALA A 390 -26.65 -16.26 12.30
N LYS A 391 -27.40 -15.34 11.69
CA LYS A 391 -28.87 -15.28 11.78
C LYS A 391 -29.56 -16.55 11.28
N ASN A 392 -28.98 -17.21 10.28
CA ASN A 392 -29.45 -18.51 9.78
C ASN A 392 -28.95 -19.71 10.61
N GLY A 393 -28.46 -19.49 11.84
CA GLY A 393 -28.10 -20.54 12.81
C GLY A 393 -26.76 -21.21 12.57
N LYS A 394 -25.90 -20.66 11.70
CA LYS A 394 -24.57 -21.23 11.40
C LYS A 394 -23.56 -20.77 12.44
N LYS A 395 -22.61 -21.63 12.82
CA LYS A 395 -21.51 -21.22 13.70
C LYS A 395 -20.49 -20.40 12.90
N VAL A 396 -20.45 -19.09 13.11
CA VAL A 396 -19.52 -18.18 12.43
C VAL A 396 -18.41 -17.77 13.39
N THR A 397 -17.15 -18.06 13.02
CA THR A 397 -15.96 -17.58 13.73
C THR A 397 -15.17 -16.61 12.84
N VAL A 398 -14.88 -15.42 13.33
CA VAL A 398 -14.13 -14.39 12.61
C VAL A 398 -12.89 -14.02 13.41
N GLN A 399 -11.72 -14.21 12.81
CA GLN A 399 -10.49 -13.62 13.34
C GLN A 399 -10.40 -12.20 12.77
N ILE A 400 -10.29 -11.18 13.63
CA ILE A 400 -10.15 -9.78 13.21
C ILE A 400 -8.94 -9.12 13.87
N GLU A 401 -8.21 -8.33 13.07
CA GLU A 401 -7.13 -7.47 13.55
C GLU A 401 -7.66 -6.05 13.80
N LEU A 402 -7.91 -5.70 15.06
CA LEU A 402 -8.38 -4.36 15.42
C LEU A 402 -7.30 -3.30 15.21
N GLN A 403 -6.02 -3.69 15.28
CA GLN A 403 -4.88 -2.78 15.15
C GLN A 403 -4.38 -2.63 13.71
N ALA A 404 -5.26 -2.87 12.73
CA ALA A 404 -4.94 -2.62 11.34
C ALA A 404 -4.82 -1.11 11.12
N ARG A 405 -3.60 -0.65 10.82
CA ARG A 405 -3.29 0.77 10.63
C ARG A 405 -4.28 1.43 9.66
N PHE A 406 -4.87 2.54 10.09
CA PHE A 406 -5.79 3.45 9.39
C PHE A 406 -7.25 3.00 9.29
N ASP A 407 -7.56 1.77 9.72
CA ASP A 407 -8.91 1.20 9.64
C ASP A 407 -9.48 0.87 11.03
N GLU A 408 -8.85 1.36 12.11
CA GLU A 408 -9.13 0.96 13.50
C GLU A 408 -10.60 1.25 13.88
N ALA A 409 -11.09 2.45 13.58
CA ALA A 409 -12.46 2.84 13.91
C ALA A 409 -13.51 1.98 13.17
N SER A 410 -13.27 1.65 11.90
CA SER A 410 -14.18 0.79 11.13
C SER A 410 -14.16 -0.65 11.63
N ASN A 411 -12.97 -1.18 11.95
CA ASN A 411 -12.83 -2.53 12.46
C ASN A 411 -13.47 -2.69 13.84
N ILE A 412 -13.36 -1.68 14.72
CA ILE A 412 -14.02 -1.68 16.04
C ILE A 412 -15.54 -1.68 15.88
N SER A 413 -16.09 -0.79 15.06
CA SER A 413 -17.54 -0.71 14.82
C SER A 413 -18.12 -2.03 14.26
N TYR A 414 -17.41 -2.64 13.30
CA TYR A 414 -17.82 -3.94 12.77
C TYR A 414 -17.68 -5.08 13.78
N ALA A 415 -16.68 -5.04 14.65
CA ALA A 415 -16.52 -6.04 15.69
C ALA A 415 -17.72 -6.02 16.65
N GLU A 416 -18.12 -4.83 17.11
CA GLU A 416 -19.31 -4.65 17.96
C GLU A 416 -20.57 -5.17 17.25
N GLN A 417 -20.77 -4.80 15.99
CA GLN A 417 -21.91 -5.26 15.19
C GLN A 417 -21.95 -6.79 15.05
N MET A 418 -20.81 -7.42 14.76
CA MET A 418 -20.73 -8.88 14.60
C MET A 418 -21.00 -9.62 15.91
N GLN A 419 -20.50 -9.12 17.04
CA GLN A 419 -20.72 -9.73 18.36
C GLN A 419 -22.20 -9.69 18.75
N LEU A 420 -22.88 -8.57 18.52
CA LEU A 420 -24.32 -8.43 18.79
C LEU A 420 -25.15 -9.47 18.03
N GLU A 421 -24.68 -9.87 16.84
CA GLU A 421 -25.36 -10.84 15.97
C GLU A 421 -24.91 -12.31 16.22
N GLY A 422 -24.17 -12.56 17.31
CA GLY A 422 -23.80 -13.91 17.74
C GLY A 422 -22.58 -14.51 17.01
N ILE A 423 -21.81 -13.70 16.30
CA ILE A 423 -20.56 -14.15 15.66
C ILE A 423 -19.44 -14.25 16.71
N GLU A 424 -18.72 -15.37 16.71
CA GLU A 424 -17.57 -15.60 17.57
C GLU A 424 -16.35 -14.84 17.03
N LEU A 425 -15.90 -13.80 17.75
CA LEU A 425 -14.72 -13.03 17.35
C LEU A 425 -13.46 -13.51 18.06
N ILE A 426 -12.37 -13.67 17.29
CA ILE A 426 -11.02 -13.90 17.79
C ILE A 426 -10.18 -12.64 17.53
N PHE A 427 -9.82 -11.95 18.61
CA PHE A 427 -9.05 -10.71 18.57
C PHE A 427 -7.54 -11.00 18.60
N GLY A 428 -6.91 -10.97 17.43
CA GLY A 428 -5.45 -11.14 17.28
C GLY A 428 -4.84 -12.33 18.05
N ILE A 429 -3.52 -12.35 18.15
CA ILE A 429 -2.80 -13.21 19.11
C ILE A 429 -1.76 -12.30 19.78
N LYS A 430 -1.64 -12.37 21.11
CA LYS A 430 -0.66 -11.54 21.82
C LYS A 430 0.75 -11.73 21.24
N GLY A 431 1.33 -10.65 20.71
CA GLY A 431 2.67 -10.63 20.12
C GLY A 431 2.77 -11.08 18.66
N LEU A 432 1.68 -11.49 18.01
CA LEU A 432 1.65 -11.87 16.58
C LEU A 432 0.51 -11.17 15.85
N LYS A 433 0.81 -10.64 14.65
CA LYS A 433 -0.21 -10.10 13.74
C LYS A 433 -0.68 -11.17 12.77
N VAL A 434 -1.99 -11.30 12.61
CA VAL A 434 -2.58 -12.20 11.62
C VAL A 434 -2.71 -11.46 10.29
N HIS A 435 -2.01 -11.96 9.28
CA HIS A 435 -1.98 -11.37 7.95
C HIS A 435 -2.30 -12.39 6.85
N SER A 436 -2.62 -13.62 7.22
CA SER A 436 -3.25 -14.61 6.34
C SER A 436 -4.65 -14.17 5.91
N LYS A 437 -5.06 -14.56 4.69
CA LYS A 437 -6.40 -14.33 4.16
C LYS A 437 -7.01 -15.64 3.71
N ILE A 438 -7.69 -16.27 4.64
CA ILE A 438 -8.20 -17.63 4.52
C ILE A 438 -9.66 -17.70 4.99
N CYS A 439 -10.42 -18.57 4.34
CA CYS A 439 -11.78 -18.91 4.73
C CYS A 439 -11.99 -20.41 4.56
N VAL A 440 -12.70 -21.03 5.51
CA VAL A 440 -13.15 -22.42 5.42
C VAL A 440 -14.59 -22.52 5.91
N ILE A 441 -15.40 -23.30 5.21
CA ILE A 441 -16.76 -23.66 5.60
C ILE A 441 -16.86 -25.17 5.76
N GLU A 442 -17.68 -25.61 6.71
CA GLU A 442 -18.04 -27.02 6.89
C GLU A 442 -19.48 -27.23 6.46
N ARG A 443 -19.68 -28.18 5.55
CA ARG A 443 -20.97 -28.53 4.95
C ARG A 443 -21.25 -30.02 5.17
N VAL A 444 -22.46 -30.36 5.58
CA VAL A 444 -22.90 -31.75 5.77
C VAL A 444 -23.41 -32.30 4.43
N GLU A 445 -22.70 -33.29 3.89
CA GLU A 445 -23.07 -33.99 2.66
C GLU A 445 -23.00 -35.51 2.91
N ASN A 446 -24.09 -36.23 2.60
CA ASN A 446 -24.17 -37.69 2.81
C ASN A 446 -23.72 -38.11 4.22
N TYR A 447 -24.21 -37.39 5.24
CA TYR A 447 -23.86 -37.59 6.66
C TYR A 447 -22.38 -37.42 7.02
N LYS A 448 -21.58 -36.81 6.14
CA LYS A 448 -20.16 -36.49 6.37
C LYS A 448 -19.92 -35.00 6.26
N ILE A 449 -18.94 -34.51 7.03
CA ILE A 449 -18.48 -33.13 6.91
C ILE A 449 -17.52 -33.04 5.73
N LYS A 450 -17.90 -32.26 4.72
CA LYS A 450 -17.01 -31.78 3.67
C LYS A 450 -16.65 -30.32 3.90
N ARG A 451 -15.44 -29.96 3.51
CA ARG A 451 -14.93 -28.60 3.61
C ARG A 451 -14.84 -27.96 2.23
N TYR A 452 -15.18 -26.68 2.18
CA TYR A 452 -14.91 -25.78 1.06
C TYR A 452 -14.24 -24.53 1.59
N GLY A 453 -13.47 -23.83 0.78
CA GLY A 453 -12.83 -22.62 1.26
C GLY A 453 -12.04 -21.91 0.19
N PHE A 454 -11.37 -20.84 0.63
CA PHE A 454 -10.47 -20.09 -0.23
C PHE A 454 -9.25 -19.58 0.52
N ILE A 455 -8.16 -19.40 -0.24
CA ILE A 455 -6.89 -18.83 0.22
C ILE A 455 -6.49 -17.71 -0.74
N SER A 456 -6.20 -16.52 -0.21
CA SER A 456 -5.87 -15.34 -1.00
C SER A 456 -4.52 -14.73 -0.64
N THR A 457 -3.88 -14.09 -1.62
CA THR A 457 -2.72 -13.21 -1.40
C THR A 457 -3.14 -11.84 -0.85
N GLY A 458 -4.38 -11.43 -1.13
CA GLY A 458 -4.94 -10.09 -0.87
C GLY A 458 -5.91 -10.05 0.29
N ASN A 459 -6.23 -8.84 0.76
CA ASN A 459 -7.30 -8.63 1.73
C ASN A 459 -8.69 -8.78 1.10
N PHE A 460 -9.72 -8.91 1.94
CA PHE A 460 -11.09 -8.98 1.49
C PHE A 460 -11.77 -7.62 1.55
N ASN A 461 -11.21 -6.65 0.83
CA ASN A 461 -11.73 -5.29 0.74
C ASN A 461 -12.11 -4.99 -0.72
N GLU A 462 -13.39 -4.75 -0.94
CA GLU A 462 -14.00 -4.56 -2.26
C GLU A 462 -13.47 -3.30 -2.98
N SER A 463 -13.05 -2.29 -2.22
CA SER A 463 -12.46 -1.06 -2.77
C SER A 463 -11.04 -1.30 -3.26
N THR A 464 -10.20 -1.97 -2.48
CA THR A 464 -8.81 -2.25 -2.87
C THR A 464 -8.72 -3.30 -3.98
N ALA A 465 -9.65 -4.26 -4.04
CA ALA A 465 -9.70 -5.29 -5.08
C ALA A 465 -9.85 -4.73 -6.51
N LYS A 466 -10.26 -3.46 -6.67
CA LYS A 466 -10.33 -2.78 -7.98
C LYS A 466 -8.97 -2.30 -8.50
N VAL A 467 -7.97 -2.19 -7.62
CA VAL A 467 -6.65 -1.62 -7.95
C VAL A 467 -5.53 -2.59 -7.63
N TYR A 468 -5.68 -3.48 -6.66
CA TYR A 468 -4.64 -4.42 -6.22
C TYR A 468 -4.68 -5.69 -7.05
N THR A 469 -3.53 -6.14 -7.56
CA THR A 469 -3.44 -7.41 -8.27
C THR A 469 -3.30 -8.57 -7.28
N ASP A 470 -4.37 -9.30 -7.05
CA ASP A 470 -4.42 -10.36 -6.03
C ASP A 470 -5.02 -11.65 -6.58
N VAL A 471 -4.43 -12.77 -6.17
CA VAL A 471 -4.91 -14.11 -6.56
C VAL A 471 -5.58 -14.81 -5.40
N THR A 472 -6.73 -15.43 -5.67
CA THR A 472 -7.53 -16.19 -4.70
C THR A 472 -7.84 -17.57 -5.25
N LEU A 473 -7.41 -18.60 -4.53
CA LEU A 473 -7.71 -20.00 -4.83
C LEU A 473 -8.99 -20.40 -4.11
N PHE A 474 -10.02 -20.83 -4.83
CA PHE A 474 -11.19 -21.54 -4.31
C PHE A 474 -10.95 -23.04 -4.43
N THR A 475 -11.16 -23.79 -3.35
CA THR A 475 -10.83 -25.23 -3.32
C THR A 475 -11.77 -26.04 -2.43
N SER A 476 -11.94 -27.31 -2.79
CA SER A 476 -12.54 -28.36 -1.96
C SER A 476 -11.49 -29.41 -1.50
N HIS A 477 -10.18 -29.10 -1.63
CA HIS A 477 -9.11 -30.00 -1.25
C HIS A 477 -9.06 -30.20 0.28
N GLN A 478 -9.60 -31.34 0.73
CA GLN A 478 -9.88 -31.59 2.14
C GLN A 478 -8.64 -31.46 3.06
N GLN A 479 -7.45 -31.85 2.61
CA GLN A 479 -6.24 -31.76 3.43
C GLN A 479 -5.72 -30.32 3.60
N ILE A 480 -5.84 -29.46 2.57
CA ILE A 480 -5.50 -28.03 2.67
C ILE A 480 -6.47 -27.36 3.65
N LEU A 481 -7.76 -27.63 3.52
CA LEU A 481 -8.80 -27.04 4.37
C LEU A 481 -8.73 -27.55 5.82
N LYS A 482 -8.27 -28.79 6.04
CA LYS A 482 -7.94 -29.29 7.39
C LYS A 482 -6.75 -28.55 8.00
N ASP A 483 -5.76 -28.16 7.21
CA ASP A 483 -4.66 -27.32 7.71
C ASP A 483 -5.17 -25.92 8.07
N ILE A 484 -6.11 -25.33 7.31
CA ILE A 484 -6.78 -24.06 7.70
C ILE A 484 -7.50 -24.20 9.04
N MET A 485 -8.25 -25.28 9.27
CA MET A 485 -8.90 -25.52 10.57
C MET A 485 -7.91 -25.51 11.74
N ARG A 486 -6.73 -26.12 11.56
CA ARG A 486 -5.65 -26.08 12.57
C ARG A 486 -5.06 -24.69 12.78
N ILE A 487 -5.12 -23.82 11.78
CA ILE A 487 -4.72 -22.41 11.95
C ILE A 487 -5.74 -21.69 12.85
N PHE A 488 -7.04 -21.94 12.66
CA PHE A 488 -8.06 -21.40 13.57
C PHE A 488 -7.98 -21.99 14.99
N GLU A 489 -7.62 -23.28 15.13
CA GLU A 489 -7.30 -23.87 16.44
C GLU A 489 -6.09 -23.18 17.10
N PHE A 490 -5.06 -22.83 16.32
CA PHE A 490 -3.91 -22.07 16.81
C PHE A 490 -4.28 -20.64 17.26
N PHE A 491 -5.25 -20.00 16.59
CA PHE A 491 -5.75 -18.69 17.02
C PHE A 491 -6.42 -18.74 18.39
N ASP A 492 -7.13 -19.82 18.68
CA ASP A 492 -7.79 -20.06 19.96
C ASP A 492 -6.78 -20.53 21.03
N ILE A 493 -5.88 -21.45 20.66
CA ILE A 493 -4.94 -22.13 21.56
C ILE A 493 -3.49 -21.93 21.07
N ASN A 494 -2.96 -20.74 21.34
CA ASN A 494 -1.68 -20.28 20.78
C ASN A 494 -0.41 -21.01 21.28
N TYR A 495 -0.48 -21.78 22.37
CA TYR A 495 0.67 -22.56 22.87
C TYR A 495 0.84 -23.92 22.16
N ARG A 496 -0.14 -24.35 21.35
CA ARG A 496 -0.05 -25.59 20.58
C ARG A 496 0.55 -25.30 19.20
N VAL A 497 1.80 -25.75 19.00
CA VAL A 497 2.43 -25.72 17.68
C VAL A 497 1.91 -26.88 16.84
N HIS A 498 1.00 -26.59 15.92
CA HIS A 498 0.49 -27.58 14.97
C HIS A 498 1.55 -27.92 13.90
N ARG A 499 1.49 -29.14 13.37
CA ARG A 499 2.20 -29.53 12.15
C ARG A 499 1.24 -29.49 10.97
N TYR A 500 1.50 -28.60 10.02
CA TYR A 500 0.75 -28.49 8.77
C TYR A 500 1.34 -29.43 7.74
N LYS A 501 0.49 -30.16 7.01
CA LYS A 501 0.94 -31.16 6.02
C LYS A 501 1.20 -30.53 4.65
N HIS A 502 0.35 -29.59 4.24
CA HIS A 502 0.35 -28.97 2.93
C HIS A 502 0.68 -27.48 3.02
N LEU A 503 0.00 -26.74 3.91
CA LEU A 503 0.24 -25.31 4.06
C LEU A 503 1.59 -25.04 4.74
N ILE A 504 2.26 -23.99 4.30
CA ILE A 504 3.43 -23.45 4.99
C ILE A 504 2.97 -22.22 5.77
N VAL A 505 3.11 -22.27 7.09
CA VAL A 505 2.51 -21.29 8.01
C VAL A 505 3.60 -20.61 8.84
N SER A 506 3.62 -19.28 8.81
CA SER A 506 4.45 -18.46 9.70
C SER A 506 3.83 -18.36 11.09
N PRO A 507 4.61 -18.17 12.17
CA PRO A 507 6.06 -17.92 12.19
C PRO A 507 6.92 -19.20 12.23
N HIS A 508 6.31 -20.38 12.36
CA HIS A 508 7.04 -21.58 12.78
C HIS A 508 7.84 -22.28 11.67
N TYR A 509 7.34 -22.28 10.43
CA TYR A 509 7.88 -23.17 9.38
C TYR A 509 8.32 -22.48 8.10
N THR A 510 7.87 -21.25 7.85
CA THR A 510 8.02 -20.58 6.56
C THR A 510 9.47 -20.44 6.12
N ARG A 511 10.32 -19.88 6.99
CA ARG A 511 11.77 -19.75 6.73
C ARG A 511 12.41 -21.09 6.40
N THR A 512 12.26 -22.07 7.30
CA THR A 512 12.86 -23.40 7.14
C THR A 512 12.39 -24.11 5.87
N LYS A 513 11.12 -23.93 5.47
CA LYS A 513 10.59 -24.51 4.24
C LYS A 513 11.14 -23.86 2.99
N PHE A 514 11.19 -22.53 2.91
CA PHE A 514 11.78 -21.85 1.75
C PHE A 514 13.28 -22.13 1.62
N VAL A 515 14.03 -22.15 2.72
CA VAL A 515 15.45 -22.55 2.70
C VAL A 515 15.61 -23.95 2.10
N LYS A 516 14.80 -24.93 2.53
CA LYS A 516 14.82 -26.29 1.96
C LYS A 516 14.46 -26.34 0.48
N LEU A 517 13.51 -25.54 0.02
CA LEU A 517 13.14 -25.45 -1.40
C LEU A 517 14.31 -24.89 -2.22
N ILE A 518 14.99 -23.86 -1.73
CA ILE A 518 16.18 -23.27 -2.38
C ILE A 518 17.35 -24.26 -2.36
N ASP A 519 17.66 -24.88 -1.22
CA ASP A 519 18.73 -25.88 -1.09
C ASP A 519 18.51 -27.06 -2.04
N ARG A 520 17.25 -27.46 -2.28
CA ARG A 520 16.93 -28.49 -3.27
C ARG A 520 17.28 -28.05 -4.69
N GLU A 521 16.96 -26.82 -5.08
CA GLU A 521 17.39 -26.28 -6.38
C GLU A 521 18.93 -26.22 -6.47
N ILE A 522 19.63 -25.87 -5.39
CA ILE A 522 21.10 -25.91 -5.34
C ILE A 522 21.63 -27.31 -5.65
N ILE A 523 21.11 -28.33 -4.95
CA ILE A 523 21.51 -29.74 -5.15
C ILE A 523 21.26 -30.18 -6.59
N HIS A 524 20.11 -29.79 -7.17
CA HIS A 524 19.80 -30.11 -8.56
C HIS A 524 20.72 -29.40 -9.56
N ALA A 525 21.10 -28.15 -9.31
CA ALA A 525 22.00 -27.40 -10.19
C ALA A 525 23.41 -27.99 -10.16
N LEU A 526 23.93 -28.34 -8.98
CA LEU A 526 25.20 -29.04 -8.83
C LEU A 526 25.22 -30.42 -9.50
N ALA A 527 24.06 -31.07 -9.59
CA ALA A 527 23.88 -32.33 -10.32
C ALA A 527 23.61 -32.15 -11.83
N GLY A 528 23.69 -30.93 -12.37
CA GLY A 528 23.47 -30.62 -13.79
C GLY A 528 22.01 -30.78 -14.26
N ARG A 529 21.03 -30.78 -13.33
CA ARG A 529 19.60 -30.91 -13.65
C ARG A 529 18.98 -29.55 -13.95
N LYS A 530 17.80 -29.55 -14.56
CA LYS A 530 17.03 -28.31 -14.83
C LYS A 530 16.58 -27.67 -13.53
N THR A 531 17.00 -26.43 -13.28
CA THR A 531 16.65 -25.65 -12.10
C THR A 531 16.27 -24.23 -12.46
N HIS A 532 15.29 -23.68 -11.75
CA HIS A 532 14.98 -22.26 -11.81
C HIS A 532 14.21 -21.85 -10.55
N ILE A 533 14.33 -20.58 -10.19
CA ILE A 533 13.54 -19.96 -9.13
C ILE A 533 12.91 -18.70 -9.71
N LYS A 534 11.58 -18.59 -9.67
CA LYS A 534 10.87 -17.37 -10.06
C LYS A 534 10.05 -16.89 -8.86
N LEU A 535 10.32 -15.68 -8.39
CA LEU A 535 9.68 -15.12 -7.18
C LEU A 535 9.03 -13.79 -7.50
N LYS A 536 7.71 -13.71 -7.33
CA LYS A 536 6.94 -12.46 -7.36
C LYS A 536 6.53 -12.10 -5.94
N MET A 537 6.82 -10.89 -5.49
CA MET A 537 6.45 -10.41 -4.15
C MET A 537 6.46 -8.88 -4.05
N ASN A 538 6.01 -8.34 -2.92
CA ASN A 538 6.05 -6.90 -2.70
C ASN A 538 7.37 -6.43 -2.11
N SER A 539 8.03 -7.26 -1.29
CA SER A 539 9.27 -6.86 -0.62
C SER A 539 10.21 -8.04 -0.33
N LEU A 540 11.50 -7.84 -0.59
CA LEU A 540 12.60 -8.74 -0.27
C LEU A 540 13.63 -7.98 0.57
N SER A 541 13.69 -8.25 1.87
CA SER A 541 14.63 -7.57 2.79
C SER A 541 15.22 -8.46 3.88
N ASP A 542 14.85 -9.74 3.92
CA ASP A 542 15.43 -10.69 4.86
C ASP A 542 16.83 -11.15 4.40
N PHE A 543 17.87 -10.79 5.14
CA PHE A 543 19.26 -11.10 4.75
C PHE A 543 19.53 -12.60 4.64
N ALA A 544 19.01 -13.43 5.55
CA ALA A 544 19.26 -14.87 5.49
C ALA A 544 18.60 -15.52 4.25
N MET A 545 17.43 -15.05 3.83
CA MET A 545 16.83 -15.48 2.56
C MET A 545 17.62 -14.97 1.35
N ILE A 546 18.10 -13.72 1.38
CA ILE A 546 18.94 -13.15 0.33
C ILE A 546 20.26 -13.93 0.18
N ASP A 547 20.89 -14.29 1.29
CA ASP A 547 22.11 -15.10 1.32
C ASP A 547 21.90 -16.43 0.64
N LYS A 548 20.76 -17.07 0.89
CA LYS A 548 20.41 -18.33 0.23
C LYS A 548 20.15 -18.17 -1.26
N LEU A 549 19.59 -17.04 -1.70
CA LEU A 549 19.47 -16.73 -3.13
C LEU A 549 20.85 -16.50 -3.77
N TYR A 550 21.78 -15.84 -3.08
CA TYR A 550 23.17 -15.70 -3.55
C TYR A 550 23.90 -17.05 -3.61
N GLU A 551 23.70 -17.93 -2.63
CA GLU A 551 24.21 -19.31 -2.68
C GLU A 551 23.68 -20.07 -3.89
N ALA A 552 22.36 -19.98 -4.15
CA ALA A 552 21.73 -20.60 -5.30
C ALA A 552 22.25 -20.06 -6.64
N SER A 553 22.44 -18.74 -6.74
CA SER A 553 23.06 -18.13 -7.91
C SER A 553 24.46 -18.69 -8.16
N ARG A 554 25.32 -18.78 -7.13
CA ARG A 554 26.67 -19.36 -7.28
C ARG A 554 26.67 -20.83 -7.68
N ALA A 555 25.65 -21.59 -7.28
CA ALA A 555 25.50 -22.98 -7.68
C ALA A 555 25.01 -23.15 -9.14
N GLY A 556 24.65 -22.06 -9.83
CA GLY A 556 24.19 -22.07 -11.22
C GLY A 556 22.67 -22.01 -11.38
N VAL A 557 21.90 -21.87 -10.30
CA VAL A 557 20.43 -21.73 -10.38
C VAL A 557 20.08 -20.39 -11.01
N LYS A 558 19.23 -20.39 -12.05
CA LYS A 558 18.68 -19.18 -12.65
C LYS A 558 17.53 -18.62 -11.81
N ILE A 559 17.62 -17.36 -11.41
CA ILE A 559 16.69 -16.71 -10.48
C ILE A 559 16.11 -15.45 -11.12
N GLN A 560 14.78 -15.37 -11.18
CA GLN A 560 14.02 -14.23 -11.69
C GLN A 560 13.14 -13.64 -10.59
N LEU A 561 13.31 -12.35 -10.31
CA LEU A 561 12.61 -11.66 -9.22
C LEU A 561 11.73 -10.54 -9.75
N GLU A 562 10.42 -10.62 -9.48
CA GLU A 562 9.48 -9.51 -9.63
C GLU A 562 9.18 -8.94 -8.24
N VAL A 563 9.86 -7.85 -7.87
CA VAL A 563 9.70 -7.21 -6.56
C VAL A 563 9.28 -5.77 -6.78
N ARG A 564 8.03 -5.39 -6.49
CA ARG A 564 7.61 -4.00 -6.77
C ARG A 564 8.26 -2.98 -5.82
N GLY A 565 8.37 -3.34 -4.54
CA GLY A 565 8.70 -2.42 -3.46
C GLY A 565 10.17 -2.50 -3.08
N ILE A 566 10.40 -2.80 -1.80
CA ILE A 566 11.73 -2.94 -1.21
C ILE A 566 12.42 -4.18 -1.77
N CYS A 567 13.62 -4.02 -2.31
CA CYS A 567 14.54 -5.10 -2.64
C CYS A 567 15.93 -4.76 -2.08
N SER A 568 16.37 -5.49 -1.05
CA SER A 568 17.71 -5.36 -0.47
C SER A 568 18.75 -6.23 -1.18
N LEU A 569 18.32 -7.12 -2.08
CA LEU A 569 19.18 -7.96 -2.92
C LEU A 569 19.79 -7.12 -4.05
N ILE A 570 21.07 -7.35 -4.37
CA ILE A 570 21.75 -6.72 -5.50
C ILE A 570 21.92 -7.76 -6.63
N PRO A 571 21.20 -7.63 -7.75
CA PRO A 571 21.30 -8.56 -8.89
C PRO A 571 22.57 -8.30 -9.73
N GLY A 572 23.04 -9.33 -10.45
CA GLY A 572 24.06 -9.22 -11.51
C GLY A 572 25.50 -8.95 -11.07
N ILE A 573 25.88 -9.23 -9.82
CA ILE A 573 27.28 -9.07 -9.36
C ILE A 573 28.08 -10.35 -9.63
N PRO A 574 29.22 -10.27 -10.33
CA PRO A 574 30.11 -11.40 -10.57
C PRO A 574 30.57 -12.15 -9.31
N GLY A 575 30.40 -13.47 -9.32
CA GLY A 575 30.71 -14.37 -8.23
C GLY A 575 29.71 -14.35 -7.05
N MET A 576 28.60 -13.59 -7.16
CA MET A 576 27.59 -13.47 -6.10
C MET A 576 26.17 -13.66 -6.63
N SER A 577 25.76 -12.88 -7.63
CA SER A 577 24.40 -12.80 -8.14
C SER A 577 24.32 -12.77 -9.67
N ASP A 578 25.32 -13.34 -10.36
CA ASP A 578 25.37 -13.47 -11.84
C ASP A 578 24.11 -14.06 -12.46
N ASN A 579 23.47 -14.98 -11.74
CA ASN A 579 22.30 -15.71 -12.22
C ASN A 579 20.99 -15.14 -11.66
N ILE A 580 21.04 -13.96 -11.03
CA ILE A 580 19.87 -13.27 -10.48
C ILE A 580 19.55 -12.04 -11.29
N GLU A 581 18.35 -12.01 -11.84
CA GLU A 581 17.75 -10.82 -12.43
C GLU A 581 16.57 -10.36 -11.58
N ALA A 582 16.42 -9.05 -11.41
CA ALA A 582 15.35 -8.48 -10.61
C ALA A 582 14.73 -7.25 -11.27
N ILE A 583 13.41 -7.25 -11.38
CA ILE A 583 12.61 -6.13 -11.88
C ILE A 583 11.57 -5.66 -10.87
N SER A 584 11.12 -4.43 -11.07
CA SER A 584 9.98 -3.82 -10.41
C SER A 584 9.00 -3.35 -11.49
N ILE A 585 7.73 -3.71 -11.34
CA ILE A 585 6.63 -3.19 -12.15
C ILE A 585 5.81 -2.25 -11.28
N VAL A 586 5.72 -0.99 -11.70
CA VAL A 586 4.83 0.03 -11.14
C VAL A 586 4.05 0.57 -12.32
N ASP A 587 2.72 0.46 -12.26
CA ASP A 587 1.80 0.74 -13.35
C ASP A 587 0.42 1.10 -12.74
N ASN A 588 -0.65 1.18 -13.55
CA ASN A 588 -2.00 1.54 -13.14
C ASN A 588 -2.53 0.69 -11.97
N TYR A 589 -2.44 -0.64 -12.08
CA TYR A 589 -2.75 -1.54 -10.97
C TYR A 589 -1.56 -1.70 -10.03
N LEU A 590 -1.86 -1.85 -8.74
CA LEU A 590 -0.88 -2.09 -7.72
C LEU A 590 -0.52 -3.57 -7.69
N GLU A 591 0.67 -3.92 -8.17
CA GLU A 591 1.17 -5.30 -8.02
C GLU A 591 1.06 -5.74 -6.55
N HIS A 592 0.40 -6.85 -6.23
CA HIS A 592 0.25 -7.24 -4.82
C HIS A 592 0.35 -8.75 -4.56
N SER A 593 0.10 -9.57 -5.57
CA SER A 593 0.21 -11.02 -5.51
C SER A 593 1.64 -11.48 -5.15
N ARG A 594 1.72 -12.53 -4.32
CA ARG A 594 2.97 -13.25 -4.07
C ARG A 594 2.86 -14.64 -4.68
N VAL A 595 3.74 -14.93 -5.64
CA VAL A 595 3.78 -16.21 -6.36
C VAL A 595 5.22 -16.72 -6.36
N TYR A 596 5.42 -17.97 -5.93
CA TYR A 596 6.73 -18.59 -5.82
C TYR A 596 6.79 -19.87 -6.64
N ILE A 597 7.78 -19.96 -7.54
CA ILE A 597 7.91 -21.04 -8.52
C ILE A 597 9.31 -21.65 -8.40
N PHE A 598 9.39 -22.96 -8.22
CA PHE A 598 10.63 -23.72 -8.09
C PHE A 598 10.67 -24.83 -9.15
N GLY A 599 11.77 -24.95 -9.88
CA GLY A 599 11.88 -25.84 -11.04
C GLY A 599 11.92 -27.33 -10.73
N ASN A 600 12.46 -27.72 -9.57
CA ASN A 600 12.42 -29.07 -9.00
C ASN A 600 12.73 -30.18 -10.02
N ALA A 601 13.86 -30.05 -10.73
CA ALA A 601 14.29 -31.02 -11.76
C ALA A 601 13.25 -31.30 -12.86
N GLY A 602 12.37 -30.34 -13.17
CA GLY A 602 11.32 -30.44 -14.18
C GLY A 602 9.92 -30.71 -13.61
N GLN A 603 9.80 -30.99 -12.30
CA GLN A 603 8.51 -31.13 -11.62
C GLN A 603 8.13 -29.81 -10.91
N THR A 604 7.93 -28.77 -11.71
CA THR A 604 7.74 -27.40 -11.21
C THR A 604 6.69 -27.31 -10.10
N GLU A 605 7.07 -26.71 -8.97
CA GLU A 605 6.17 -26.43 -7.84
C GLU A 605 5.81 -24.95 -7.83
N VAL A 606 4.53 -24.64 -7.58
CA VAL A 606 4.02 -23.27 -7.55
C VAL A 606 3.27 -23.05 -6.25
N TYR A 607 3.47 -21.87 -5.66
CA TYR A 607 2.84 -21.45 -4.42
C TYR A 607 2.26 -20.05 -4.56
N ILE A 608 1.11 -19.80 -3.92
CA ILE A 608 0.63 -18.46 -3.62
C ILE A 608 0.86 -18.16 -2.14
N SER A 609 1.10 -16.90 -1.78
CA SER A 609 1.43 -16.54 -0.39
C SER A 609 0.85 -15.20 0.05
N SER A 610 0.58 -15.08 1.35
CA SER A 610 0.39 -13.78 2.00
C SER A 610 1.70 -13.17 2.53
N ALA A 611 2.79 -13.96 2.60
CA ALA A 611 4.08 -13.56 3.13
C ALA A 611 5.03 -13.05 2.04
N ASP A 612 5.66 -11.92 2.29
CA ASP A 612 6.86 -11.45 1.60
C ASP A 612 8.13 -12.06 2.24
N PHE A 613 9.30 -11.94 1.60
CA PHE A 613 10.59 -12.30 2.22
C PHE A 613 11.12 -11.15 3.09
N MET A 614 10.39 -10.86 4.16
CA MET A 614 10.80 -9.97 5.25
C MET A 614 10.75 -10.73 6.57
N SER A 615 11.67 -10.45 7.51
CA SER A 615 11.74 -11.18 8.79
C SER A 615 10.42 -11.16 9.57
N ARG A 616 9.68 -10.03 9.53
CA ARG A 616 8.35 -9.93 10.15
C ARG A 616 7.30 -10.86 9.54
N ASN A 617 7.36 -11.16 8.24
CA ASN A 617 6.41 -12.05 7.58
C ASN A 617 6.81 -13.52 7.76
N LEU A 618 8.12 -13.81 7.81
CA LEU A 618 8.64 -15.15 7.99
C LEU A 618 8.51 -15.64 9.44
N ASP A 619 8.79 -14.76 10.41
CA ASP A 619 8.97 -15.15 11.82
C ASP A 619 8.10 -14.33 12.82
N GLY A 620 7.43 -13.25 12.38
CA GLY A 620 6.71 -12.34 13.28
C GLY A 620 5.20 -12.27 13.09
N ARG A 621 4.66 -12.94 12.07
CA ARG A 621 3.24 -12.87 11.69
C ARG A 621 2.68 -14.25 11.43
N VAL A 622 1.36 -14.37 11.51
CA VAL A 622 0.67 -15.53 10.96
C VAL A 622 0.36 -15.25 9.50
N GLU A 623 1.10 -15.95 8.64
CA GLU A 623 1.00 -15.88 7.18
C GLU A 623 0.78 -17.29 6.64
N VAL A 624 0.14 -17.40 5.48
CA VAL A 624 -0.13 -18.68 4.83
C VAL A 624 0.45 -18.68 3.42
N THR A 625 1.22 -19.72 3.12
CA THR A 625 1.64 -20.05 1.76
C THR A 625 1.00 -21.37 1.37
N CYS A 626 0.29 -21.37 0.24
CA CYS A 626 -0.50 -22.50 -0.25
C CYS A 626 0.15 -23.09 -1.51
N PRO A 627 0.44 -24.40 -1.55
CA PRO A 627 0.85 -25.08 -2.78
C PRO A 627 -0.32 -25.19 -3.76
N ILE A 628 -0.02 -25.09 -5.06
CA ILE A 628 -1.01 -25.24 -6.14
C ILE A 628 -0.86 -26.63 -6.77
N TYR A 629 -1.87 -27.47 -6.58
CA TYR A 629 -1.89 -28.85 -7.09
C TYR A 629 -2.60 -29.00 -8.43
N ASP A 630 -3.64 -28.22 -8.68
CA ASP A 630 -4.32 -28.18 -9.96
C ASP A 630 -3.35 -27.71 -11.07
N GLN A 631 -3.27 -28.48 -12.15
CA GLN A 631 -2.28 -28.24 -13.21
C GLN A 631 -2.64 -27.04 -14.09
N ASP A 632 -3.93 -26.76 -14.29
CA ASP A 632 -4.39 -25.62 -15.09
C ASP A 632 -4.11 -24.32 -14.33
N ILE A 633 -4.39 -24.29 -13.03
CA ILE A 633 -4.07 -23.14 -12.16
C ILE A 633 -2.56 -22.96 -12.05
N LYS A 634 -1.79 -24.06 -11.94
CA LYS A 634 -0.33 -24.01 -11.91
C LYS A 634 0.21 -23.34 -13.18
N LYS A 635 -0.28 -23.76 -14.35
CA LYS A 635 0.12 -23.19 -15.63
C LYS A 635 -0.27 -21.71 -15.71
N GLU A 636 -1.49 -21.36 -15.32
CA GLU A 636 -1.96 -19.97 -15.31
C GLU A 636 -1.07 -19.05 -14.45
N LEU A 637 -0.65 -19.48 -13.27
CA LEU A 637 0.24 -18.69 -12.42
C LEU A 637 1.66 -18.54 -13.00
N ILE A 638 2.16 -19.56 -13.70
CA ILE A 638 3.43 -19.49 -14.43
C ILE A 638 3.30 -18.53 -15.61
N ASP A 639 2.23 -18.63 -16.40
CA ASP A 639 1.95 -17.74 -17.53
C ASP A 639 1.84 -16.28 -17.05
N ASN A 640 1.12 -16.02 -15.95
CA ASN A 640 1.01 -14.69 -15.35
C ASN A 640 2.36 -14.12 -14.90
N PHE A 641 3.22 -14.94 -14.28
CA PHE A 641 4.59 -14.53 -13.97
C PHE A 641 5.35 -14.20 -15.26
N ASP A 642 5.27 -15.05 -16.28
CA ASP A 642 6.02 -14.86 -17.52
C ASP A 642 5.52 -13.63 -18.33
N ILE A 643 4.24 -13.28 -18.25
CA ILE A 643 3.68 -12.03 -18.80
C ILE A 643 4.28 -10.82 -18.07
N GLY A 644 4.29 -10.84 -16.73
CA GLY A 644 4.97 -9.83 -15.92
C GLY A 644 6.44 -9.69 -16.33
N TRP A 645 7.13 -10.82 -16.39
CA TRP A 645 8.54 -10.90 -16.71
C TRP A 645 8.86 -10.50 -18.16
N LYS A 646 7.92 -10.62 -19.10
CA LYS A 646 8.12 -10.16 -20.48
C LYS A 646 7.90 -8.65 -20.65
N GLY A 647 7.26 -8.01 -19.67
CA GLY A 647 7.00 -6.57 -19.65
C GLY A 647 8.20 -5.72 -20.05
N ASN A 648 8.00 -4.80 -21.01
CA ASN A 648 9.04 -3.89 -21.53
C ASN A 648 8.62 -2.41 -21.59
N VAL A 649 7.47 -2.07 -21.01
CA VAL A 649 6.96 -0.69 -20.92
C VAL A 649 7.14 -0.12 -19.51
N LYS A 650 6.62 -0.83 -18.50
CA LYS A 650 6.56 -0.35 -17.10
C LYS A 650 7.50 -1.10 -16.14
N ALA A 651 8.25 -2.07 -16.67
CA ALA A 651 9.26 -2.81 -15.93
C ALA A 651 10.54 -1.99 -15.79
N ARG A 652 11.08 -1.91 -14.57
CA ARG A 652 12.36 -1.26 -14.26
C ARG A 652 13.29 -2.25 -13.57
N PHE A 653 14.60 -2.09 -13.74
CA PHE A 653 15.58 -2.94 -13.07
C PHE A 653 15.78 -2.53 -11.62
N HIS A 654 15.95 -3.51 -10.73
CA HIS A 654 16.56 -3.28 -9.43
C HIS A 654 18.07 -3.11 -9.58
N SER A 655 18.62 -2.11 -8.90
CA SER A 655 20.01 -1.70 -9.04
C SER A 655 20.50 -1.07 -7.75
N HIS A 656 21.76 -1.32 -7.39
CA HIS A 656 22.41 -0.69 -6.23
C HIS A 656 22.64 0.82 -6.41
N LYS A 657 22.51 1.33 -7.64
CA LYS A 657 22.61 2.76 -7.96
C LYS A 657 21.29 3.50 -7.77
N PHE A 658 20.19 2.79 -7.51
CA PHE A 658 18.84 3.36 -7.39
C PHE A 658 18.38 4.16 -8.62
N ASP A 659 18.94 3.89 -9.78
CA ASP A 659 18.70 4.64 -11.03
C ASP A 659 17.36 4.30 -11.72
N ASN A 660 16.63 3.29 -11.22
CA ASN A 660 15.28 2.93 -11.66
C ASN A 660 15.11 2.89 -13.18
N LYS A 661 16.12 2.37 -13.89
CA LYS A 661 16.11 2.32 -15.34
C LYS A 661 15.01 1.40 -15.83
N TYR A 662 14.22 1.89 -16.77
CA TYR A 662 13.28 1.07 -17.52
C TYR A 662 14.03 -0.04 -18.24
N ARG A 663 13.41 -1.21 -18.32
CA ARG A 663 13.91 -2.30 -19.16
C ARG A 663 13.88 -1.85 -20.61
N PRO A 664 15.01 -1.91 -21.35
CA PRO A 664 15.03 -1.44 -22.72
C PRO A 664 14.15 -2.34 -23.58
N ARG A 665 13.31 -1.71 -24.42
CA ARG A 665 12.47 -2.41 -25.39
C ARG A 665 13.30 -3.10 -26.48
N ASN A 666 14.43 -2.50 -26.87
CA ASN A 666 15.18 -2.87 -28.07
C ASN A 666 14.24 -2.93 -29.30
N HIS A 667 14.37 -3.95 -30.14
CA HIS A 667 13.52 -4.19 -31.33
C HIS A 667 12.24 -4.97 -31.03
N ASN A 668 11.91 -5.22 -29.75
CA ASN A 668 10.71 -5.98 -29.40
C ASN A 668 9.43 -5.12 -29.53
N PRO A 669 8.27 -5.73 -29.84
CA PRO A 669 6.99 -5.01 -29.81
C PRO A 669 6.68 -4.51 -28.40
N ILE A 670 5.82 -3.48 -28.31
CA ILE A 670 5.31 -2.95 -27.05
C ILE A 670 4.58 -4.06 -26.30
N PHE A 671 4.98 -4.33 -25.06
CA PHE A 671 4.41 -5.36 -24.21
C PHE A 671 4.21 -4.80 -22.79
N ARG A 672 3.00 -4.30 -22.52
CA ARG A 672 2.61 -3.76 -21.21
C ARG A 672 1.97 -4.86 -20.39
N ALA A 673 2.70 -5.37 -19.40
CA ALA A 673 2.32 -6.55 -18.62
C ALA A 673 0.86 -6.56 -18.17
N GLN A 674 0.36 -5.48 -17.54
CA GLN A 674 -1.01 -5.47 -17.03
C GLN A 674 -2.08 -5.53 -18.12
N LEU A 675 -1.85 -4.90 -19.28
CA LEU A 675 -2.77 -4.99 -20.42
C LEU A 675 -2.75 -6.39 -21.04
N GLU A 676 -1.57 -6.99 -21.14
CA GLU A 676 -1.39 -8.35 -21.65
C GLU A 676 -1.96 -9.41 -20.71
N THR A 677 -1.91 -9.20 -19.40
CA THR A 677 -2.60 -10.04 -18.42
C THR A 677 -4.13 -9.98 -18.62
N TYR A 678 -4.70 -8.80 -18.86
CA TYR A 678 -6.13 -8.70 -19.18
C TYR A 678 -6.47 -9.46 -20.48
N ARG A 679 -5.68 -9.26 -21.55
CA ARG A 679 -5.84 -9.97 -22.83
C ARG A 679 -5.71 -11.49 -22.70
N TYR A 680 -4.83 -11.95 -21.80
CA TYR A 680 -4.71 -13.37 -21.48
C TYR A 680 -6.03 -13.94 -20.94
N TYR A 681 -6.69 -13.22 -20.04
CA TYR A 681 -8.00 -13.62 -19.51
C TYR A 681 -9.14 -13.51 -20.54
N GLU A 682 -9.13 -12.49 -21.41
CA GLU A 682 -10.07 -12.40 -22.55
C GLU A 682 -9.95 -13.63 -23.45
N LYS A 683 -8.73 -13.97 -23.86
CA LYS A 683 -8.48 -15.15 -24.70
C LYS A 683 -8.89 -16.44 -24.00
N LYS A 684 -8.60 -16.58 -22.71
CA LYS A 684 -9.01 -17.75 -21.91
C LYS A 684 -10.53 -17.91 -21.89
N LEU A 685 -11.28 -16.81 -21.86
CA LEU A 685 -12.74 -16.82 -21.94
C LEU A 685 -13.22 -17.23 -23.34
N GLU A 686 -12.67 -16.66 -24.40
CA GLU A 686 -13.01 -17.02 -25.79
C GLU A 686 -12.76 -18.51 -26.08
N ASP A 687 -11.62 -19.04 -25.63
CA ASP A 687 -11.26 -20.45 -25.81
C ASP A 687 -12.21 -21.39 -25.06
N ALA A 688 -12.75 -20.94 -23.91
CA ALA A 688 -13.76 -21.68 -23.17
C ALA A 688 -15.12 -21.67 -23.89
N THR A 689 -15.58 -20.51 -24.36
CA THR A 689 -16.84 -20.39 -25.10
C THR A 689 -16.82 -21.20 -26.40
N LYS A 690 -15.68 -21.24 -27.11
CA LYS A 690 -15.53 -22.09 -28.31
C LYS A 690 -15.67 -23.57 -27.99
N LYS A 691 -15.12 -24.03 -26.85
CA LYS A 691 -15.27 -25.42 -26.40
C LYS A 691 -16.71 -25.75 -26.04
N GLU A 692 -17.43 -24.83 -25.41
CA GLU A 692 -18.85 -25.02 -25.08
C GLU A 692 -19.74 -25.06 -26.33
N ASN A 693 -19.44 -24.28 -27.37
CA ASN A 693 -20.19 -24.32 -28.63
C ASN A 693 -19.89 -25.56 -29.51
N LEU A 694 -18.79 -26.27 -29.23
CA LEU A 694 -18.37 -27.47 -29.95
C LEU A 694 -18.75 -28.78 -29.23
N ALA A 695 -19.14 -28.68 -27.96
CA ALA A 695 -19.61 -29.79 -27.12
C ALA A 695 -21.14 -29.86 -27.13
#